data_AF-A0AA39FXJ8-F1
#
_entry.id   AF-A0AA39FXJ8-F1
#
_cell.length_a   1.000
_cell.length_b   1.000
_cell.length_c   1.000
_cell.angle_alpha   90.00
_cell.angle_beta   90.00
_cell.angle_gamma   90.00
#
_symmetry.space_group_name_H-M   'P 1'
#
loop_
_entity.id
_entity.type
_entity.pdbx_description
1 polymer ?
#
loop_
_entity_poly.entity_id
_entity_poly.type
_entity_poly.pdbx_seq_one_letter_code
_entity_poly.pdbx_strand_id
1 'polypeptide(L)'
;MPHGFSIVFDGGLYQHLGANSSVERDAWLQALQLASYECMRSQLLALRERIEASSDHKNDTDIQMLRLQRGIVTDPAEIPVCEISLSCDNLLCDGHGRPPNPVLEIDVQSRKSWIKYARTEVVECSSNPGFLTTVSFRSSDGLNTNTKVRITAYDVRERVSQTATPIGSAIVTFNAVQDTPRLRIPLKSPKSTTVGFLTINVWNLEADDKGNSTESTPSRDILMTNSQQSYSHRRSQSLPPRLGTKIKLPHQGQLKLLFDNPCVQTYRFHSGLGGDICVHEIMAESKLCFRFPQQLLGIWIQEEKELLQEVAGMGELREPWHTKQVELLDRHLHLLHLYSQAKENLMAFNGTHFKRSSRKNDRTLEFSPLNLHLQRMWVHNDTLNKCGIYDFISVGAFTAHSHKSKNGGLIRLVQALKESPTRHGQLYQGTSKIIMAHDAIQAIKQLRRDVVEAMRSLMKLAREKQTSGMLPICEDMISKTRILLSLWDPGLVEEALTFLEEHKVAKVPENAKIINDETSSLSLQSSQSLSPFKRITQQLNFNLKSPDFDDLITPDTPVCIQDMWAKESVKTKYSIGNNKNDDNRDLTIDENFVIFPEIDDDAKETTNISKDEPIDANNDNANNIGDDEEDDEEKNREHEKNTTGNVIERDLGKRFLDTQKMCNSPSANYYKPTDEPEPWDLTQLNIEASVMCLVSKVKFLCGRCSSPAVRLRNKNGLAHSQTLRSCLPGNRVMSNVVTIQPKTDVRCEESSKLLENDASNSTARQNNFDIDDEVTITSFAKAKDVCQAVDTMTQMIKINSRQRNKFTEGLDFASIVDWTSELRPSMKKLRQAMDGLLKTARLTHSVFRVQEDAKIAQRSCNVRYRRDVCFSQALTALVSGIMAKLWCQRPDPIFLLILTTLGPIVSFEALLSYYGNEIDMWGDMTVAVEDMHTVTFTLTRYGLPNSKLDSTKSTLVNPQLPMPRVVGSRTALTVILPVPDDVYSLLPLPQSSRQNLTFNVTPIFFNVGVNELASIAESLGTTKPQEKSNIDNFDRLNEYYLRFKKLNLPTDTNSSRLSVSKLTVNQSLVDMMMALKNSIHSKQPKNTDILQISSQICRRMKGLRFTSCKSAKDRTGMSITLEQINILANEYHLSENEFNRALDCMRSEGCRRENTWKNTGVRKYAFNSLQILTLPKLYRPPTGTYGSAET
;
A
#
# COMPACT_ATOMS: atom_id res chain seq x y z
N MET A 1 74.31 26.31 -1.78
CA MET A 1 75.07 25.07 -2.10
C MET A 1 75.31 25.03 -3.61
N PRO A 2 76.44 24.49 -4.11
CA PRO A 2 76.80 24.59 -5.54
C PRO A 2 75.88 23.79 -6.48
N HIS A 3 75.17 22.78 -5.96
CA HIS A 3 74.24 21.94 -6.74
C HIS A 3 72.84 21.98 -6.11
N GLY A 4 72.36 23.19 -5.83
CA GLY A 4 70.99 23.40 -5.36
C GLY A 4 69.94 23.30 -6.46
N PHE A 5 68.70 23.00 -6.07
CA PHE A 5 67.50 23.09 -6.89
C PHE A 5 66.30 23.51 -6.03
N SER A 6 65.25 24.06 -6.63
CA SER A 6 64.05 24.51 -5.92
C SER A 6 62.83 23.73 -6.37
N ILE A 7 61.99 23.30 -5.42
CA ILE A 7 60.64 22.82 -5.67
C ILE A 7 59.69 23.98 -5.40
N VAL A 8 58.72 24.20 -6.30
CA VAL A 8 57.64 25.17 -6.13
C VAL A 8 56.32 24.39 -6.19
N PHE A 9 55.44 24.66 -5.23
CA PHE A 9 54.13 24.01 -5.10
C PHE A 9 53.02 25.00 -5.45
N ASP A 10 51.93 24.51 -6.04
CA ASP A 10 50.68 25.29 -6.16
C ASP A 10 50.22 25.77 -4.77
N GLY A 11 49.92 27.06 -4.68
CA GLY A 11 49.75 27.77 -3.39
C GLY A 11 50.98 28.60 -2.96
N GLY A 12 52.06 28.61 -3.74
CA GLY A 12 53.18 29.56 -3.58
C GLY A 12 54.24 29.14 -2.55
N LEU A 13 54.14 27.95 -1.97
CA LEU A 13 55.24 27.38 -1.18
C LEU A 13 56.44 27.09 -2.11
N TYR A 14 57.61 27.59 -1.75
CA TYR A 14 58.87 27.22 -2.39
C TYR A 14 59.83 26.63 -1.36
N GLN A 15 60.59 25.60 -1.77
CA GLN A 15 61.59 24.97 -0.91
C GLN A 15 62.86 24.69 -1.70
N HIS A 16 63.99 25.19 -1.21
CA HIS A 16 65.30 25.01 -1.83
C HIS A 16 66.03 23.83 -1.19
N LEU A 17 66.49 22.90 -2.02
CA LEU A 17 67.17 21.66 -1.65
C LEU A 17 68.58 21.64 -2.23
N GLY A 18 69.53 21.04 -1.51
CA GLY A 18 70.91 20.86 -1.98
C GLY A 18 71.19 19.40 -2.33
N ALA A 19 71.86 19.18 -3.46
CA ALA A 19 72.55 17.93 -3.75
C ALA A 19 74.07 18.10 -3.53
N ASN A 20 74.77 16.98 -3.38
CA ASN A 20 76.21 16.91 -3.21
C ASN A 20 76.95 16.95 -4.56
N SER A 21 76.27 16.62 -5.66
CA SER A 21 76.79 16.69 -7.03
C SER A 21 75.73 17.18 -8.03
N SER A 22 76.16 17.64 -9.20
CA SER A 22 75.26 17.96 -10.32
C SER A 22 74.49 16.74 -10.82
N VAL A 23 75.15 15.57 -10.90
CA VAL A 23 74.51 14.31 -11.32
C VAL A 23 73.39 13.90 -10.37
N GLU A 24 73.61 14.04 -9.06
CA GLU A 24 72.58 13.80 -8.05
C GLU A 24 71.42 14.79 -8.15
N ARG A 25 71.70 16.09 -8.32
CA ARG A 25 70.68 17.13 -8.58
C ARG A 25 69.82 16.77 -9.79
N ASP A 26 70.45 16.37 -10.89
CA ASP A 26 69.77 16.13 -12.16
C ASP A 26 68.94 14.83 -12.12
N ALA A 27 69.42 13.80 -11.40
CA ALA A 27 68.63 12.60 -11.10
C ALA A 27 67.40 12.92 -10.22
N TRP A 28 67.54 13.78 -9.20
CA TRP A 28 66.40 14.22 -8.37
C TRP A 28 65.39 15.04 -9.18
N LEU A 29 65.86 15.98 -10.01
CA LEU A 29 64.99 16.76 -10.90
C LEU A 29 64.23 15.85 -11.88
N GLN A 30 64.91 14.88 -12.51
CA GLN A 30 64.26 13.91 -13.40
C GLN A 30 63.22 13.05 -12.66
N ALA A 31 63.54 12.55 -11.47
CA ALA A 31 62.62 11.76 -10.66
C ALA A 31 61.37 12.57 -10.25
N LEU A 32 61.54 13.82 -9.82
CA LEU A 32 60.45 14.72 -9.44
C LEU A 32 59.58 15.12 -10.64
N GLN A 33 60.18 15.36 -11.82
CA GLN A 33 59.44 15.63 -13.05
C GLN A 33 58.61 14.42 -13.49
N LEU A 34 59.17 13.20 -13.43
CA LEU A 34 58.45 11.97 -13.75
C LEU A 34 57.33 11.65 -12.74
N ALA A 35 57.53 12.00 -11.46
CA ALA A 35 56.53 11.86 -10.40
C ALA A 35 55.50 13.00 -10.35
N SER A 36 55.62 14.03 -11.21
CA SER A 36 54.68 15.14 -11.23
C SER A 36 53.28 14.69 -11.66
N TYR A 37 52.24 15.35 -11.13
CA TYR A 37 50.85 15.04 -11.46
C TYR A 37 50.57 15.16 -12.96
N GLU A 38 51.14 16.17 -13.63
CA GLU A 38 50.99 16.37 -15.07
C GLU A 38 51.68 15.25 -15.88
N CYS A 39 52.90 14.86 -15.53
CA CYS A 39 53.59 13.77 -16.23
C CYS A 39 52.85 12.44 -16.05
N MET A 40 52.45 12.10 -14.81
CA MET A 40 51.66 10.88 -14.55
C MET A 40 50.30 10.91 -15.25
N ARG A 41 49.61 12.06 -15.28
CA ARG A 41 48.34 12.24 -16.01
C ARG A 41 48.53 12.10 -17.53
N SER A 42 49.61 12.65 -18.09
CA SER A 42 49.94 12.52 -19.51
C SER A 42 50.31 11.07 -19.87
N GLN A 43 51.06 10.37 -19.01
CA GLN A 43 51.35 8.95 -19.19
C GLN A 43 50.08 8.09 -19.11
N LEU A 44 49.17 8.40 -18.18
CA LEU A 44 47.87 7.72 -18.04
C LEU A 44 46.96 7.95 -19.25
N LEU A 45 46.96 9.16 -19.84
CA LEU A 45 46.24 9.46 -21.08
C LEU A 45 46.85 8.72 -22.28
N ALA A 46 48.16 8.77 -22.47
CA ALA A 46 48.83 8.02 -23.53
C ALA A 46 48.68 6.49 -23.37
N LEU A 47 48.59 5.99 -22.13
CA LEU A 47 48.24 4.60 -21.85
C LEU A 47 46.78 4.29 -22.19
N ARG A 48 45.83 5.18 -21.88
CA ARG A 48 44.42 5.05 -22.32
C ARG A 48 44.31 4.99 -23.83
N GLU A 49 44.88 5.95 -24.56
CA GLU A 49 44.85 5.97 -26.03
C GLU A 49 45.46 4.68 -26.62
N ARG A 50 46.59 4.21 -26.06
CA ARG A 50 47.20 2.95 -26.49
C ARG A 50 46.38 1.71 -26.13
N ILE A 51 45.64 1.72 -25.02
CA ILE A 51 44.70 0.66 -24.64
C ILE A 51 43.47 0.68 -25.56
N GLU A 52 42.93 1.86 -25.87
CA GLU A 52 41.79 2.04 -26.78
C GLU A 52 42.17 1.65 -28.22
N ALA A 53 43.39 1.95 -28.66
CA ALA A 53 43.92 1.56 -29.98
C ALA A 53 44.39 0.09 -30.09
N SER A 54 44.54 -0.64 -28.97
CA SER A 54 44.93 -2.07 -28.96
C SER A 54 43.85 -3.01 -28.39
N SER A 55 42.78 -2.46 -27.83
CA SER A 55 41.57 -3.19 -27.45
C SER A 55 40.72 -3.41 -28.69
N ASP A 56 40.35 -4.68 -28.92
CA ASP A 56 39.57 -5.15 -30.06
C ASP A 56 38.09 -4.71 -29.94
N HIS A 57 37.86 -3.40 -30.03
CA HIS A 57 36.61 -2.66 -29.80
C HIS A 57 35.69 -3.34 -28.78
N LYS A 58 36.18 -3.43 -27.53
CA LYS A 58 35.39 -3.95 -26.40
C LYS A 58 34.34 -2.90 -26.00
N ASN A 59 33.33 -2.73 -26.85
CA ASN A 59 32.13 -1.94 -26.57
C ASN A 59 31.61 -2.37 -25.19
N ASP A 60 31.43 -1.43 -24.26
CA ASP A 60 31.00 -1.71 -22.88
C ASP A 60 29.49 -2.05 -22.81
N THR A 61 28.97 -2.69 -23.86
CA THR A 61 27.58 -3.08 -24.01
C THR A 61 27.36 -4.42 -23.31
N ASP A 62 26.77 -4.36 -22.12
CA ASP A 62 26.25 -5.54 -21.45
C ASP A 62 24.91 -6.00 -22.06
N ILE A 63 24.48 -7.20 -21.66
CA ILE A 63 23.21 -7.78 -22.12
C ILE A 63 21.99 -6.98 -21.67
N GLN A 64 22.07 -6.21 -20.58
CA GLN A 64 20.95 -5.37 -20.13
C GLN A 64 20.74 -4.20 -21.08
N MET A 65 21.82 -3.52 -21.48
CA MET A 65 21.77 -2.45 -22.48
C MET A 65 21.33 -2.99 -23.84
N LEU A 66 21.76 -4.19 -24.25
CA LEU A 66 21.26 -4.82 -25.48
C LEU A 66 19.76 -5.10 -25.43
N ARG A 67 19.25 -5.61 -24.31
CA ARG A 67 17.81 -5.86 -24.10
C ARG A 67 17.01 -4.57 -24.15
N LEU A 68 17.47 -3.52 -23.45
CA LEU A 68 16.87 -2.19 -23.47
C LEU A 68 16.82 -1.58 -24.88
N GLN A 69 17.94 -1.61 -25.63
CA GLN A 69 18.01 -1.14 -27.03
C GLN A 69 17.06 -1.88 -27.98
N ARG A 70 16.68 -3.12 -27.66
CA ARG A 70 15.76 -3.95 -28.45
C ARG A 70 14.31 -3.97 -27.92
N GLY A 71 14.03 -3.28 -26.81
CA GLY A 71 12.72 -3.35 -26.14
C GLY A 71 12.38 -4.71 -25.51
N ILE A 72 13.38 -5.56 -25.25
CA ILE A 72 13.22 -6.89 -24.66
C ILE A 72 13.08 -6.75 -23.13
N VAL A 73 11.92 -7.11 -22.60
CA VAL A 73 11.71 -7.26 -21.15
C VAL A 73 11.96 -8.70 -20.74
N THR A 74 12.85 -8.92 -19.77
CA THR A 74 13.16 -10.25 -19.20
C THR A 74 11.88 -10.94 -18.73
N ASP A 75 11.66 -12.19 -19.13
CA ASP A 75 10.55 -13.00 -18.64
C ASP A 75 11.04 -14.06 -17.62
N PRO A 76 10.61 -14.02 -16.35
CA PRO A 76 10.91 -15.07 -15.38
C PRO A 76 10.23 -16.42 -15.66
N ALA A 77 9.34 -16.48 -16.66
CA ALA A 77 8.71 -17.70 -17.18
C ALA A 77 9.19 -18.09 -18.60
N GLU A 78 10.10 -17.33 -19.23
CA GLU A 78 10.79 -17.81 -20.44
C GLU A 78 11.70 -18.97 -20.04
N ILE A 79 11.56 -20.08 -20.76
CA ILE A 79 12.39 -21.26 -20.60
C ILE A 79 13.77 -20.95 -21.23
N PRO A 80 14.88 -21.05 -20.48
CA PRO A 80 16.22 -20.90 -21.05
C PRO A 80 16.53 -22.06 -22.02
N VAL A 81 17.34 -21.80 -23.04
CA VAL A 81 17.82 -22.82 -23.98
C VAL A 81 18.66 -23.87 -23.26
N CYS A 82 19.57 -23.39 -22.42
CA CYS A 82 20.33 -24.18 -21.46
C CYS A 82 20.77 -23.29 -20.28
N GLU A 83 21.13 -23.94 -19.17
CA GLU A 83 21.70 -23.33 -17.97
C GLU A 83 23.07 -23.97 -17.74
N ILE A 84 24.12 -23.18 -17.51
CA ILE A 84 25.46 -23.70 -17.23
C ILE A 84 25.95 -23.34 -15.83
N SER A 85 26.61 -24.29 -15.17
CA SER A 85 27.49 -24.04 -14.02
C SER A 85 28.95 -24.23 -14.41
N LEU A 86 29.84 -23.47 -13.76
CA LEU A 86 31.24 -23.33 -14.16
C LEU A 86 32.18 -23.72 -13.02
N SER A 87 33.28 -24.36 -13.37
CA SER A 87 34.45 -24.52 -12.50
C SER A 87 35.74 -24.45 -13.31
N CYS A 88 36.86 -24.17 -12.66
CA CYS A 88 38.18 -24.32 -13.29
C CYS A 88 39.04 -25.28 -12.48
N ASP A 89 40.01 -25.92 -13.16
CA ASP A 89 41.04 -26.75 -12.54
C ASP A 89 42.44 -26.23 -12.94
N ASN A 90 43.40 -26.31 -12.02
CA ASN A 90 44.81 -25.99 -12.25
C ASN A 90 45.08 -24.61 -12.87
N LEU A 91 44.35 -23.56 -12.44
CA LEU A 91 44.68 -22.18 -12.80
C LEU A 91 46.07 -21.81 -12.26
N LEU A 92 46.91 -21.22 -13.10
CA LEU A 92 48.27 -20.81 -12.72
C LEU A 92 48.26 -19.81 -11.55
N CYS A 93 49.20 -20.03 -10.63
CA CYS A 93 49.56 -19.07 -9.58
C CYS A 93 50.23 -17.81 -10.14
N ASP A 94 50.36 -16.78 -9.31
CA ASP A 94 51.20 -15.62 -9.60
C ASP A 94 52.71 -15.95 -9.55
N GLY A 95 53.55 -14.95 -9.87
CA GLY A 95 55.01 -15.09 -9.85
C GLY A 95 55.64 -15.36 -8.48
N HIS A 96 54.85 -15.35 -7.40
CA HIS A 96 55.26 -15.74 -6.04
C HIS A 96 54.66 -17.08 -5.61
N GLY A 97 54.03 -17.82 -6.52
CA GLY A 97 53.40 -19.12 -6.25
C GLY A 97 52.04 -19.03 -5.55
N ARG A 98 51.47 -17.82 -5.38
CA ARG A 98 50.17 -17.65 -4.72
C ARG A 98 49.02 -17.99 -5.68
N PRO A 99 48.00 -18.75 -5.25
CA PRO A 99 46.85 -19.05 -6.09
C PRO A 99 46.04 -17.78 -6.42
N PRO A 100 45.37 -17.73 -7.59
CA PRO A 100 44.64 -16.56 -8.03
C PRO A 100 43.36 -16.30 -7.21
N ASN A 101 42.77 -15.12 -7.38
CA ASN A 101 41.39 -14.80 -7.00
C ASN A 101 40.48 -14.84 -8.25
N PRO A 102 40.11 -16.03 -8.76
CA PRO A 102 39.50 -16.14 -10.07
C PRO A 102 38.05 -15.63 -10.11
N VAL A 103 37.74 -14.96 -11.22
CA VAL A 103 36.38 -14.63 -11.67
C VAL A 103 36.28 -14.90 -13.17
N LEU A 104 35.12 -15.40 -13.62
CA LEU A 104 34.86 -15.63 -15.05
C LEU A 104 33.97 -14.53 -15.61
N GLU A 105 34.35 -14.01 -16.78
CA GLU A 105 33.51 -13.16 -17.62
C GLU A 105 33.06 -13.97 -18.85
N ILE A 106 31.76 -13.93 -19.13
CA ILE A 106 31.13 -14.66 -20.23
C ILE A 106 30.63 -13.64 -21.25
N ASP A 107 31.29 -13.59 -22.41
CA ASP A 107 30.89 -12.77 -23.55
C ASP A 107 30.20 -13.62 -24.62
N VAL A 108 29.19 -13.08 -25.30
CA VAL A 108 28.59 -13.66 -26.51
C VAL A 108 28.85 -12.78 -27.73
N GLN A 109 29.16 -13.39 -28.88
CA GLN A 109 29.37 -12.64 -30.11
C GLN A 109 28.04 -12.32 -30.81
N SER A 110 27.74 -11.03 -30.99
CA SER A 110 26.54 -10.55 -31.67
C SER A 110 26.89 -9.52 -32.75
N ARG A 111 26.47 -9.76 -33.99
CA ARG A 111 26.74 -8.89 -35.16
C ARG A 111 28.22 -8.46 -35.30
N LYS A 112 29.14 -9.39 -35.01
CA LYS A 112 30.62 -9.27 -34.93
C LYS A 112 31.19 -8.69 -33.63
N SER A 113 30.50 -7.82 -32.90
CA SER A 113 30.93 -7.34 -31.57
C SER A 113 30.81 -8.42 -30.49
N TRP A 114 31.59 -8.29 -29.42
CA TRP A 114 31.40 -9.04 -28.17
C TRP A 114 30.47 -8.27 -27.24
N ILE A 115 29.54 -8.98 -26.59
CA ILE A 115 28.58 -8.42 -25.63
C ILE A 115 28.76 -9.18 -24.31
N LYS A 116 28.92 -8.44 -23.21
CA LYS A 116 29.09 -9.02 -21.88
C LYS A 116 27.75 -9.62 -21.42
N TYR A 117 27.69 -10.95 -21.39
CA TYR A 117 26.46 -11.71 -21.13
C TYR A 117 26.27 -12.02 -19.65
N ALA A 118 27.34 -12.46 -18.98
CA ALA A 118 27.32 -12.76 -17.55
C ALA A 118 28.71 -12.63 -16.91
N ARG A 119 28.75 -12.66 -15.58
CA ARG A 119 29.95 -12.74 -14.75
C ARG A 119 29.66 -13.69 -13.60
N THR A 120 30.66 -14.44 -13.13
CA THR A 120 30.55 -15.19 -11.87
C THR A 120 30.89 -14.32 -10.67
N GLU A 121 30.70 -14.86 -9.46
CA GLU A 121 31.35 -14.32 -8.27
C GLU A 121 32.88 -14.45 -8.33
N VAL A 122 33.57 -13.77 -7.40
CA VAL A 122 35.03 -13.88 -7.21
C VAL A 122 35.33 -14.92 -6.13
N VAL A 123 35.94 -16.05 -6.51
CA VAL A 123 36.47 -17.02 -5.53
C VAL A 123 37.84 -16.53 -5.05
N GLU A 124 38.14 -16.72 -3.75
CA GLU A 124 39.43 -16.30 -3.17
C GLU A 124 40.47 -17.42 -3.22
N CYS A 125 41.73 -17.05 -3.45
CA CYS A 125 42.93 -17.87 -3.25
C CYS A 125 42.83 -19.32 -3.75
N SER A 126 42.28 -19.54 -4.95
CA SER A 126 42.02 -20.90 -5.46
C SER A 126 42.42 -21.08 -6.92
N SER A 127 43.31 -22.04 -7.15
CA SER A 127 43.61 -22.58 -8.49
C SER A 127 42.52 -23.52 -9.01
N ASN A 128 41.57 -23.94 -8.18
CA ASN A 128 40.49 -24.89 -8.51
C ASN A 128 39.11 -24.35 -8.08
N PRO A 129 38.63 -23.21 -8.62
CA PRO A 129 37.37 -22.60 -8.23
C PRO A 129 36.16 -23.37 -8.76
N GLY A 130 35.14 -23.56 -7.92
CA GLY A 130 33.77 -23.83 -8.35
C GLY A 130 32.92 -22.59 -8.11
N PHE A 131 32.14 -22.17 -9.11
CA PHE A 131 31.27 -21.00 -9.05
C PHE A 131 29.82 -21.43 -8.77
N LEU A 132 29.17 -20.76 -7.82
CA LEU A 132 27.79 -21.05 -7.40
C LEU A 132 26.78 -20.31 -8.28
N THR A 133 27.15 -19.17 -8.87
CA THR A 133 26.35 -18.50 -9.91
C THR A 133 26.22 -19.38 -11.16
N THR A 134 25.02 -19.43 -11.75
CA THR A 134 24.78 -20.12 -13.02
C THR A 134 24.36 -19.14 -14.12
N VAL A 135 24.66 -19.49 -15.37
CA VAL A 135 24.37 -18.65 -16.55
C VAL A 135 23.26 -19.28 -17.37
N SER A 136 22.09 -18.63 -17.37
CA SER A 136 20.93 -19.01 -18.18
C SER A 136 21.00 -18.36 -19.57
N PHE A 137 21.07 -19.14 -20.64
CA PHE A 137 21.04 -18.66 -22.02
C PHE A 137 19.60 -18.56 -22.56
N ARG A 138 19.23 -17.43 -23.16
CA ARG A 138 17.84 -17.15 -23.58
C ARG A 138 17.71 -16.97 -25.09
N SER A 139 16.62 -17.49 -25.64
CA SER A 139 16.28 -17.32 -27.07
C SER A 139 15.98 -15.86 -27.41
N SER A 140 15.34 -15.11 -26.49
CA SER A 140 15.01 -13.69 -26.67
C SER A 140 16.22 -12.80 -26.96
N ASP A 141 17.41 -13.14 -26.46
CA ASP A 141 18.65 -12.39 -26.72
C ASP A 141 19.20 -12.55 -28.15
N GLY A 142 18.61 -13.43 -28.97
CA GLY A 142 19.02 -13.67 -30.36
C GLY A 142 20.25 -14.58 -30.49
N LEU A 143 20.44 -15.49 -29.53
CA LEU A 143 21.46 -16.54 -29.57
C LEU A 143 21.08 -17.59 -30.64
N ASN A 144 22.09 -18.21 -31.26
CA ASN A 144 21.92 -19.30 -32.23
C ASN A 144 23.09 -20.28 -32.13
N THR A 145 23.00 -21.44 -32.78
CA THR A 145 24.02 -22.51 -32.75
C THR A 145 25.43 -22.02 -33.12
N ASN A 146 25.53 -21.09 -34.07
CA ASN A 146 26.78 -20.51 -34.54
C ASN A 146 27.30 -19.34 -33.67
N THR A 147 26.54 -18.87 -32.67
CA THR A 147 27.00 -17.84 -31.73
C THR A 147 28.25 -18.32 -31.00
N LYS A 148 29.31 -17.51 -31.01
CA LYS A 148 30.51 -17.80 -30.21
C LYS A 148 30.34 -17.29 -28.79
N VAL A 149 30.66 -18.12 -27.82
CA VAL A 149 30.76 -17.78 -26.40
C VAL A 149 32.25 -17.74 -26.05
N ARG A 150 32.71 -16.62 -25.50
CA ARG A 150 34.06 -16.46 -24.95
C ARG A 150 33.96 -16.44 -23.44
N ILE A 151 34.71 -17.32 -22.77
CA ILE A 151 34.81 -17.33 -21.31
C ILE A 151 36.24 -16.96 -20.95
N THR A 152 36.40 -15.86 -20.23
CA THR A 152 37.70 -15.30 -19.84
C THR A 152 37.86 -15.37 -18.32
N ALA A 153 38.92 -16.03 -17.86
CA ALA A 153 39.29 -16.05 -16.46
C ALA A 153 40.19 -14.86 -16.13
N TYR A 154 39.81 -14.09 -15.11
CA TYR A 154 40.59 -12.99 -14.55
C TYR A 154 40.98 -13.28 -13.11
N ASP A 155 42.17 -12.86 -12.71
CA ASP A 155 42.65 -12.86 -11.33
C ASP A 155 42.43 -11.48 -10.71
N VAL A 156 41.56 -11.38 -9.71
CA VAL A 156 41.21 -10.11 -9.05
C VAL A 156 42.29 -9.70 -8.07
N ARG A 157 43.10 -8.72 -8.48
CA ARG A 157 44.19 -8.15 -7.66
C ARG A 157 43.67 -7.26 -6.55
N GLU A 158 42.62 -6.50 -6.82
CA GLU A 158 42.05 -5.58 -5.83
C GLU A 158 40.52 -5.49 -5.98
N ARG A 159 39.78 -5.86 -4.91
CA ARG A 159 38.31 -5.95 -4.96
C ARG A 159 37.58 -4.59 -4.91
N VAL A 160 38.19 -3.53 -4.38
CA VAL A 160 37.50 -2.23 -4.22
C VAL A 160 37.46 -1.43 -5.53
N SER A 161 38.60 -1.34 -6.21
CA SER A 161 38.70 -0.86 -7.61
C SER A 161 38.19 -1.84 -8.66
N GLN A 162 38.00 -3.12 -8.30
CA GLN A 162 37.74 -4.25 -9.22
C GLN A 162 38.90 -4.50 -10.23
N THR A 163 40.12 -4.05 -9.91
CA THR A 163 41.32 -4.30 -10.73
C THR A 163 41.59 -5.80 -10.84
N ALA A 164 41.55 -6.33 -12.06
CA ALA A 164 41.73 -7.74 -12.34
C ALA A 164 42.58 -7.97 -13.61
N THR A 165 43.48 -8.96 -13.57
CA THR A 165 44.39 -9.29 -14.68
C THR A 165 43.93 -10.56 -15.40
N PRO A 166 43.78 -10.58 -16.73
CA PRO A 166 43.35 -11.79 -17.45
C PRO A 166 44.40 -12.90 -17.34
N ILE A 167 43.97 -14.07 -16.88
CA ILE A 167 44.77 -15.30 -16.80
C ILE A 167 44.82 -15.96 -18.19
N GLY A 168 43.64 -16.15 -18.79
CA GLY A 168 43.45 -16.76 -20.10
C GLY A 168 41.98 -16.88 -20.47
N SER A 169 41.71 -17.33 -21.70
CA SER A 169 40.35 -17.48 -22.21
C SER A 169 40.15 -18.77 -23.01
N ALA A 170 38.89 -19.16 -23.17
CA ALA A 170 38.43 -20.17 -24.11
C ALA A 170 37.29 -19.59 -24.96
N ILE A 171 37.20 -20.03 -26.23
CA ILE A 171 36.12 -19.67 -27.14
C ILE A 171 35.50 -20.96 -27.68
N VAL A 172 34.18 -21.08 -27.57
CA VAL A 172 33.38 -22.21 -28.08
C VAL A 172 32.18 -21.72 -28.87
N THR A 173 31.68 -22.54 -29.78
CA THR A 173 30.36 -22.35 -30.41
C THR A 173 29.26 -22.77 -29.43
N PHE A 174 28.16 -22.02 -29.37
CA PHE A 174 27.04 -22.29 -28.49
C PHE A 174 26.46 -23.71 -28.69
N ASN A 175 26.44 -24.20 -29.94
CA ASN A 175 26.09 -25.59 -30.26
C ASN A 175 26.92 -26.62 -29.48
N ALA A 176 28.23 -26.40 -29.32
CA ALA A 176 29.12 -27.34 -28.62
C ALA A 176 28.89 -27.34 -27.10
N VAL A 177 28.37 -26.24 -26.55
CA VAL A 177 27.87 -26.18 -25.17
C VAL A 177 26.57 -26.97 -25.06
N GLN A 178 25.59 -26.70 -25.92
CA GLN A 178 24.28 -27.35 -25.87
C GLN A 178 24.34 -28.88 -26.03
N ASP A 179 25.17 -29.38 -26.95
CA ASP A 179 25.30 -30.82 -27.24
C ASP A 179 26.08 -31.61 -26.18
N THR A 180 26.88 -30.95 -25.34
CA THR A 180 27.82 -31.63 -24.42
C THR A 180 27.43 -31.40 -22.95
N PRO A 181 26.87 -32.40 -22.23
CA PRO A 181 26.39 -32.20 -20.85
C PRO A 181 27.50 -31.86 -19.84
N ARG A 182 28.76 -32.20 -20.14
CA ARG A 182 29.95 -31.71 -19.43
C ARG A 182 31.11 -31.54 -20.39
N LEU A 183 31.53 -30.30 -20.63
CA LEU A 183 32.59 -29.93 -21.56
C LEU A 183 33.81 -29.40 -20.78
N ARG A 184 35.01 -29.95 -21.04
CA ARG A 184 36.26 -29.53 -20.37
C ARG A 184 37.28 -29.04 -21.40
N ILE A 185 37.74 -27.80 -21.24
CA ILE A 185 38.46 -27.03 -22.27
C ILE A 185 39.73 -26.42 -21.66
N PRO A 186 40.91 -26.45 -22.32
CA PRO A 186 42.06 -25.68 -21.85
C PRO A 186 41.83 -24.18 -22.00
N LEU A 187 42.06 -23.42 -20.93
CA LEU A 187 42.16 -21.95 -20.98
C LEU A 187 43.52 -21.58 -21.57
N LYS A 188 43.54 -20.67 -22.55
CA LYS A 188 44.77 -20.22 -23.23
C LYS A 188 45.15 -18.79 -22.84
N SER A 189 46.43 -18.57 -22.58
CA SER A 189 47.01 -17.23 -22.47
C SER A 189 47.02 -16.50 -23.82
N PRO A 190 47.30 -15.18 -23.86
CA PRO A 190 47.61 -14.47 -25.10
C PRO A 190 48.79 -15.06 -25.88
N LYS A 191 49.69 -15.80 -25.23
CA LYS A 191 50.81 -16.55 -25.86
C LYS A 191 50.41 -17.96 -26.29
N SER A 192 49.11 -18.28 -26.32
CA SER A 192 48.52 -19.60 -26.64
C SER A 192 48.94 -20.77 -25.72
N THR A 193 49.66 -20.51 -24.63
CA THR A 193 49.98 -21.53 -23.61
C THR A 193 48.76 -21.88 -22.78
N THR A 194 48.62 -23.15 -22.38
CA THR A 194 47.56 -23.57 -21.43
C THR A 194 47.87 -23.02 -20.04
N VAL A 195 46.89 -22.36 -19.42
CA VAL A 195 47.02 -21.71 -18.09
C VAL A 195 46.09 -22.30 -17.02
N GLY A 196 45.47 -23.43 -17.35
CA GLY A 196 44.46 -24.13 -16.56
C GLY A 196 43.38 -24.71 -17.47
N PHE A 197 42.34 -25.27 -16.87
CA PHE A 197 41.21 -25.86 -17.57
C PHE A 197 39.90 -25.25 -17.06
N LEU A 198 38.94 -25.05 -17.96
CA LEU A 198 37.56 -24.68 -17.68
C LEU A 198 36.69 -25.93 -17.83
N THR A 199 35.87 -26.23 -16.82
CA THR A 199 34.77 -27.20 -16.92
C THR A 199 33.45 -26.44 -16.98
N ILE A 200 32.64 -26.77 -17.98
CA ILE A 200 31.26 -26.30 -18.15
C ILE A 200 30.35 -27.51 -17.94
N ASN A 201 29.49 -27.48 -16.92
CA ASN A 201 28.42 -28.45 -16.76
C ASN A 201 27.13 -27.85 -17.31
N VAL A 202 26.43 -28.59 -18.18
CA VAL A 202 25.31 -28.08 -18.97
C VAL A 202 24.04 -28.82 -18.59
N TRP A 203 23.03 -28.02 -18.25
CA TRP A 203 21.69 -28.47 -17.94
C TRP A 203 20.78 -28.06 -19.09
N ASN A 204 20.00 -29.03 -19.59
CA ASN A 204 19.11 -28.85 -20.73
C ASN A 204 17.66 -29.15 -20.31
N LEU A 205 16.70 -28.70 -21.12
CA LEU A 205 15.33 -29.17 -21.05
C LEU A 205 15.18 -30.42 -21.94
N GLU A 206 14.69 -31.53 -21.38
CA GLU A 206 14.27 -32.68 -22.19
C GLU A 206 12.91 -32.41 -22.84
N ALA A 207 12.74 -32.86 -24.08
CA ALA A 207 11.41 -33.05 -24.67
C ALA A 207 10.78 -34.34 -24.12
N ASP A 208 9.44 -34.43 -24.14
CA ASP A 208 8.73 -35.68 -23.79
C ASP A 208 9.18 -36.82 -24.71
N ASP A 209 9.90 -37.79 -24.15
CA ASP A 209 10.48 -38.92 -24.88
C ASP A 209 9.38 -39.91 -25.31
N LYS A 210 8.82 -39.68 -26.50
CA LYS A 210 7.78 -40.52 -27.15
C LYS A 210 8.36 -41.84 -27.68
N GLY A 211 9.08 -42.60 -26.86
CA GLY A 211 9.61 -43.89 -27.29
C GLY A 211 10.54 -44.56 -26.30
N ASN A 212 9.98 -45.27 -25.32
CA ASN A 212 10.62 -46.45 -24.71
C ASN A 212 9.56 -47.38 -24.07
N SER A 213 8.52 -47.70 -24.84
CA SER A 213 7.76 -48.94 -24.62
C SER A 213 8.57 -50.08 -25.22
N THR A 214 8.70 -51.18 -24.48
CA THR A 214 9.43 -52.40 -24.90
C THR A 214 8.93 -52.92 -26.25
N GLU A 215 9.86 -53.38 -27.08
CA GLU A 215 9.64 -53.90 -28.44
C GLU A 215 8.80 -55.20 -28.43
N SER A 216 7.48 -55.10 -28.26
CA SER A 216 6.60 -56.28 -28.18
C SER A 216 5.15 -56.07 -28.64
N THR A 217 4.70 -54.83 -28.90
CA THR A 217 3.28 -54.56 -29.19
C THR A 217 3.10 -53.47 -30.25
N PRO A 218 2.69 -53.80 -31.49
CA PRO A 218 2.43 -52.81 -32.53
C PRO A 218 1.06 -52.13 -32.34
N SER A 219 1.00 -51.07 -31.54
CA SER A 219 -0.20 -50.24 -31.40
C SER A 219 -0.32 -49.27 -32.57
N ARG A 220 -1.41 -49.39 -33.35
CA ARG A 220 -1.71 -48.61 -34.58
C ARG A 220 -1.38 -47.11 -34.49
N ASP A 221 -0.82 -46.58 -35.58
CA ASP A 221 -0.76 -45.15 -35.84
C ASP A 221 -2.15 -44.49 -35.80
N ILE A 222 -2.20 -43.30 -35.21
CA ILE A 222 -3.33 -42.38 -35.31
C ILE A 222 -2.80 -41.05 -35.85
N LEU A 223 -3.15 -40.76 -37.10
CA LEU A 223 -2.88 -39.46 -37.73
C LEU A 223 -3.73 -38.37 -37.06
N MET A 224 -3.10 -37.58 -36.18
CA MET A 224 -3.70 -36.36 -35.62
C MET A 224 -2.76 -35.18 -35.88
N THR A 225 -3.27 -34.20 -36.62
CA THR A 225 -2.60 -32.95 -36.98
C THR A 225 -2.71 -31.90 -35.87
N ASN A 226 -1.91 -30.84 -36.01
CA ASN A 226 -1.78 -29.66 -35.15
C ASN A 226 -0.99 -29.83 -33.84
N SER A 227 -0.07 -28.88 -33.63
CA SER A 227 0.99 -28.92 -32.64
C SER A 227 0.69 -28.05 -31.41
N GLN A 228 0.23 -28.67 -30.33
CA GLN A 228 0.36 -28.12 -28.97
C GLN A 228 0.80 -29.25 -28.03
N GLN A 229 2.07 -29.25 -27.62
CA GLN A 229 2.60 -30.22 -26.66
C GLN A 229 2.12 -29.87 -25.25
N SER A 230 1.26 -30.73 -24.70
CA SER A 230 0.68 -30.58 -23.36
C SER A 230 1.52 -31.30 -22.30
N TYR A 231 2.44 -30.58 -21.67
CA TYR A 231 3.27 -31.09 -20.58
C TYR A 231 2.43 -31.68 -19.43
N SER A 232 2.78 -32.88 -18.94
CA SER A 232 2.10 -33.50 -17.79
C SER A 232 3.04 -34.35 -16.94
N HIS A 233 2.79 -34.42 -15.63
CA HIS A 233 3.61 -35.21 -14.71
C HIS A 233 3.35 -36.72 -14.86
N ARG A 234 4.39 -37.51 -15.15
CA ARG A 234 4.32 -38.98 -15.09
C ARG A 234 4.73 -39.52 -13.72
N ARG A 235 4.02 -40.55 -13.25
CA ARG A 235 4.28 -41.26 -11.97
C ARG A 235 5.46 -42.22 -12.12
N SER A 236 6.23 -42.38 -11.04
CA SER A 236 7.46 -43.19 -10.95
C SER A 236 7.29 -44.68 -11.23
N GLN A 237 8.26 -45.28 -11.93
CA GLN A 237 8.71 -46.67 -11.74
C GLN A 237 10.25 -46.77 -11.85
N SER A 238 10.81 -47.80 -11.21
CA SER A 238 12.17 -48.38 -11.37
C SER A 238 13.36 -47.45 -11.69
N LEU A 239 14.21 -47.22 -10.68
CA LEU A 239 15.67 -46.93 -10.72
C LEU A 239 16.22 -46.24 -12.00
N PRO A 240 16.54 -44.92 -11.97
CA PRO A 240 17.07 -44.21 -13.13
C PRO A 240 18.47 -44.69 -13.55
N PRO A 241 18.68 -45.13 -14.81
CA PRO A 241 20.01 -45.30 -15.37
C PRO A 241 20.61 -43.93 -15.69
N ARG A 242 21.58 -43.50 -14.87
CA ARG A 242 22.29 -42.19 -14.90
C ARG A 242 21.42 -41.00 -14.41
N LEU A 243 22.01 -40.12 -13.60
CA LEU A 243 21.44 -38.81 -13.28
C LEU A 243 21.61 -37.90 -14.49
N GLY A 244 20.56 -37.69 -15.28
CA GLY A 244 20.55 -36.69 -16.37
C GLY A 244 20.46 -35.26 -15.83
N THR A 245 21.16 -34.33 -16.46
CA THR A 245 21.23 -32.90 -16.08
C THR A 245 19.99 -32.11 -16.53
N LYS A 246 18.86 -32.35 -15.87
CA LYS A 246 17.56 -31.76 -16.21
C LYS A 246 17.35 -30.38 -15.58
N ILE A 247 16.99 -29.36 -16.37
CA ILE A 247 16.46 -28.08 -15.84
C ILE A 247 15.06 -28.31 -15.25
N LYS A 248 14.76 -27.63 -14.13
CA LYS A 248 13.42 -27.52 -13.55
C LYS A 248 13.07 -26.05 -13.39
N LEU A 249 12.02 -25.56 -14.06
CA LEU A 249 11.63 -24.15 -14.02
C LEU A 249 10.41 -23.95 -13.09
N PRO A 250 10.43 -22.96 -12.17
CA PRO A 250 9.26 -22.63 -11.35
C PRO A 250 8.10 -22.06 -12.18
N HIS A 251 6.88 -22.52 -11.90
CA HIS A 251 5.68 -21.89 -12.40
C HIS A 251 5.43 -20.55 -11.68
N GLN A 252 5.51 -19.44 -12.41
CA GLN A 252 5.45 -18.09 -11.84
C GLN A 252 4.03 -17.59 -11.51
N GLY A 253 2.98 -18.33 -11.87
CA GLY A 253 1.61 -17.81 -11.87
C GLY A 253 1.49 -16.60 -12.80
N GLN A 254 0.60 -15.67 -12.47
CA GLN A 254 0.36 -14.44 -13.23
C GLN A 254 1.32 -13.30 -12.82
N LEU A 255 2.62 -13.59 -12.59
CA LEU A 255 3.61 -12.61 -12.13
C LEU A 255 3.68 -11.35 -13.02
N LYS A 256 3.77 -11.54 -14.34
CA LYS A 256 3.79 -10.46 -15.35
C LYS A 256 2.57 -9.54 -15.33
N LEU A 257 1.44 -10.01 -14.79
CA LEU A 257 0.20 -9.24 -14.73
C LEU A 257 0.35 -8.11 -13.69
N LEU A 258 0.80 -8.45 -12.48
CA LEU A 258 0.90 -7.52 -11.34
C LEU A 258 2.27 -6.84 -11.17
N PHE A 259 3.34 -7.46 -11.66
CA PHE A 259 4.72 -7.00 -11.45
C PHE A 259 5.44 -6.72 -12.77
N ASP A 260 6.49 -5.91 -12.71
CA ASP A 260 7.25 -5.45 -13.88
C ASP A 260 8.78 -5.41 -13.65
N ASN A 261 9.52 -5.18 -14.73
CA ASN A 261 10.97 -5.00 -14.75
C ASN A 261 11.76 -6.04 -13.91
N PRO A 262 11.49 -7.35 -14.03
CA PRO A 262 12.04 -8.35 -13.13
C PRO A 262 13.54 -8.58 -13.37
N CYS A 263 14.31 -8.46 -12.29
CA CYS A 263 15.64 -9.05 -12.19
C CYS A 263 15.49 -10.55 -11.88
N VAL A 264 16.36 -11.38 -12.45
CA VAL A 264 16.40 -12.84 -12.23
C VAL A 264 17.86 -13.27 -12.12
N GLN A 265 18.23 -14.00 -11.07
CA GLN A 265 19.54 -14.62 -10.89
C GLN A 265 19.38 -16.09 -10.48
N THR A 266 20.23 -16.96 -11.03
CA THR A 266 20.20 -18.41 -10.76
C THR A 266 21.50 -18.88 -10.12
N TYR A 267 21.38 -19.89 -9.25
CA TYR A 267 22.49 -20.46 -8.47
C TYR A 267 22.38 -21.97 -8.31
N ARG A 268 23.52 -22.61 -8.08
CA ARG A 268 23.64 -24.00 -7.60
C ARG A 268 24.55 -24.06 -6.38
N PHE A 269 24.01 -24.60 -5.29
CA PHE A 269 24.71 -24.83 -4.03
C PHE A 269 24.79 -26.34 -3.75
N HIS A 270 25.74 -26.80 -2.95
CA HIS A 270 25.82 -28.20 -2.51
C HIS A 270 24.92 -28.46 -1.30
N SER A 271 24.15 -29.54 -1.35
CA SER A 271 23.50 -30.06 -0.15
C SER A 271 24.50 -30.81 0.72
N GLY A 272 24.38 -30.67 2.04
CA GLY A 272 25.09 -31.51 3.03
C GLY A 272 24.72 -33.00 2.95
N LEU A 273 23.65 -33.35 2.22
CA LEU A 273 23.25 -34.73 1.91
C LEU A 273 23.84 -35.23 0.57
N GLY A 274 24.67 -34.43 -0.10
CA GLY A 274 25.13 -34.65 -1.46
C GLY A 274 24.16 -34.14 -2.52
N GLY A 275 24.66 -33.86 -3.72
CA GLY A 275 23.89 -33.30 -4.83
C GLY A 275 23.63 -31.79 -4.74
N ASP A 276 22.98 -31.26 -5.79
CA ASP A 276 22.73 -29.83 -5.97
C ASP A 276 21.45 -29.34 -5.28
N ILE A 277 21.48 -28.09 -4.85
CA ILE A 277 20.32 -27.23 -4.56
C ILE A 277 20.29 -26.15 -5.63
N CYS A 278 19.29 -26.20 -6.51
CA CYS A 278 19.03 -25.20 -7.53
C CYS A 278 18.18 -24.06 -6.92
N VAL A 279 18.58 -22.81 -7.14
CA VAL A 279 17.91 -21.63 -6.58
C VAL A 279 17.67 -20.60 -7.69
N HIS A 280 16.42 -20.12 -7.80
CA HIS A 280 16.04 -19.02 -8.68
C HIS A 280 15.59 -17.83 -7.83
N GLU A 281 16.40 -16.80 -7.79
CA GLU A 281 16.09 -15.51 -7.16
C GLU A 281 15.47 -14.56 -8.20
N ILE A 282 14.41 -13.85 -7.80
CA ILE A 282 13.71 -12.87 -8.64
C ILE A 282 13.42 -11.62 -7.80
N MET A 283 13.59 -10.43 -8.37
CA MET A 283 13.13 -9.17 -7.79
C MET A 283 12.37 -8.34 -8.82
N ALA A 284 11.11 -8.01 -8.55
CA ALA A 284 10.21 -7.33 -9.49
C ALA A 284 9.47 -6.14 -8.85
N GLU A 285 9.16 -5.13 -9.68
CA GLU A 285 8.53 -3.86 -9.26
C GLU A 285 7.01 -4.01 -9.22
N SER A 286 6.33 -3.47 -8.18
CA SER A 286 4.86 -3.58 -8.05
C SER A 286 4.13 -2.53 -8.89
N LYS A 287 3.32 -2.94 -9.87
CA LYS A 287 2.51 -2.01 -10.69
C LYS A 287 1.47 -1.23 -9.88
N LEU A 288 1.17 -1.67 -8.65
CA LEU A 288 0.28 -0.98 -7.72
C LEU A 288 0.94 0.22 -7.02
N CYS A 289 2.27 0.35 -7.04
CA CYS A 289 3.04 1.31 -6.24
C CYS A 289 2.53 2.76 -6.32
N PHE A 290 2.19 3.25 -7.53
CA PHE A 290 1.59 4.57 -7.73
C PHE A 290 0.07 4.52 -7.97
N ARG A 291 -0.46 3.40 -8.48
CA ARG A 291 -1.88 3.25 -8.87
C ARG A 291 -2.83 3.05 -7.68
N PHE A 292 -2.36 2.47 -6.58
CA PHE A 292 -3.18 2.26 -5.39
C PHE A 292 -3.29 3.53 -4.52
N PRO A 293 -2.21 4.30 -4.25
CA PRO A 293 -2.31 5.61 -3.60
C PRO A 293 -3.27 6.60 -4.28
N GLN A 294 -3.36 6.59 -5.62
CA GLN A 294 -4.33 7.40 -6.37
C GLN A 294 -5.80 7.17 -5.96
N GLN A 295 -6.12 5.98 -5.42
CA GLN A 295 -7.46 5.64 -4.94
C GLN A 295 -7.68 6.14 -3.51
N LEU A 296 -6.69 5.97 -2.62
CA LEU A 296 -6.74 6.48 -1.24
C LEU A 296 -6.86 8.01 -1.23
N LEU A 297 -6.04 8.69 -2.04
CA LEU A 297 -6.17 10.13 -2.29
C LEU A 297 -7.54 10.48 -2.88
N GLY A 298 -8.16 9.60 -3.67
CA GLY A 298 -9.54 9.76 -4.13
C GLY A 298 -10.57 9.80 -3.00
N ILE A 299 -10.41 8.94 -1.99
CA ILE A 299 -11.27 8.91 -0.79
C ILE A 299 -11.02 10.17 0.06
N TRP A 300 -9.76 10.54 0.31
CA TRP A 300 -9.42 11.72 1.13
C TRP A 300 -9.86 13.03 0.48
N ILE A 301 -9.67 13.20 -0.84
CA ILE A 301 -10.21 14.33 -1.61
C ILE A 301 -11.73 14.42 -1.45
N GLN A 302 -12.44 13.28 -1.43
CA GLN A 302 -13.88 13.27 -1.28
C GLN A 302 -14.30 13.61 0.16
N GLU A 303 -13.57 13.13 1.17
CA GLU A 303 -13.81 13.45 2.57
C GLU A 303 -13.58 14.95 2.86
N GLU A 304 -12.50 15.56 2.35
CA GLU A 304 -12.29 17.02 2.50
C GLU A 304 -13.36 17.85 1.76
N LYS A 305 -13.84 17.40 0.60
CA LYS A 305 -14.96 18.05 -0.13
C LYS A 305 -16.25 18.01 0.67
N GLU A 306 -16.54 16.92 1.35
CA GLU A 306 -17.69 16.84 2.24
C GLU A 306 -17.53 17.78 3.43
N LEU A 307 -16.36 17.82 4.08
CA LEU A 307 -16.12 18.74 5.21
C LEU A 307 -16.26 20.23 4.80
N LEU A 308 -15.87 20.60 3.57
CA LEU A 308 -16.14 21.93 3.02
C LEU A 308 -17.64 22.21 2.82
N GLN A 309 -18.40 21.23 2.32
CA GLN A 309 -19.87 21.36 2.15
C GLN A 309 -20.58 21.43 3.51
N GLU A 310 -20.11 20.69 4.51
CA GLU A 310 -20.65 20.69 5.88
C GLU A 310 -20.45 22.06 6.54
N VAL A 311 -19.22 22.61 6.51
CA VAL A 311 -18.92 23.95 7.10
C VAL A 311 -19.60 25.09 6.34
N ALA A 312 -19.71 25.01 5.01
CA ALA A 312 -20.45 25.99 4.21
C ALA A 312 -21.97 25.93 4.44
N GLY A 313 -22.53 24.72 4.64
CA GLY A 313 -23.95 24.48 4.87
C GLY A 313 -24.51 25.10 6.15
N MET A 314 -23.63 25.46 7.09
CA MET A 314 -23.96 26.21 8.31
C MET A 314 -24.55 27.61 8.03
N GLY A 315 -24.12 28.23 6.92
CA GLY A 315 -24.36 29.64 6.62
C GLY A 315 -23.35 30.57 7.30
N GLU A 316 -23.49 31.87 7.06
CA GLU A 316 -22.53 32.89 7.50
C GLU A 316 -22.73 33.21 9.01
N LEU A 317 -21.69 33.00 9.82
CA LEU A 317 -21.68 33.36 11.24
C LEU A 317 -21.31 34.84 11.46
N ARG A 318 -21.60 35.35 12.66
CA ARG A 318 -21.13 36.66 13.19
C ARG A 318 -19.72 36.52 13.78
N GLU A 319 -18.99 37.62 13.93
CA GLU A 319 -17.72 37.61 14.67
C GLU A 319 -17.92 37.31 16.16
N PRO A 320 -16.95 36.67 16.85
CA PRO A 320 -15.65 36.20 16.35
C PRO A 320 -15.71 34.84 15.63
N TRP A 321 -16.89 34.23 15.52
CA TRP A 321 -17.05 32.90 14.94
C TRP A 321 -16.91 32.87 13.41
N HIS A 322 -17.18 33.99 12.73
CA HIS A 322 -16.93 34.15 11.30
C HIS A 322 -15.45 33.96 10.96
N THR A 323 -14.54 34.61 11.70
CA THR A 323 -13.09 34.42 11.55
C THR A 323 -12.71 32.94 11.67
N LYS A 324 -13.15 32.26 12.74
CA LYS A 324 -12.90 30.81 12.91
C LYS A 324 -13.50 29.94 11.80
N GLN A 325 -14.68 30.29 11.28
CA GLN A 325 -15.33 29.59 10.17
C GLN A 325 -14.51 29.72 8.87
N VAL A 326 -13.97 30.92 8.59
CA VAL A 326 -13.11 31.17 7.42
C VAL A 326 -11.78 30.43 7.54
N GLU A 327 -11.12 30.45 8.70
CA GLU A 327 -9.92 29.63 8.94
C GLU A 327 -10.17 28.13 8.74
N LEU A 328 -11.33 27.63 9.21
CA LEU A 328 -11.68 26.22 9.07
C LEU A 328 -11.89 25.82 7.61
N LEU A 329 -12.53 26.69 6.82
CA LEU A 329 -12.66 26.51 5.37
C LEU A 329 -11.27 26.51 4.69
N ASP A 330 -10.42 27.48 5.00
CA ASP A 330 -9.07 27.59 4.40
C ASP A 330 -8.20 26.35 4.68
N ARG A 331 -8.19 25.88 5.94
CA ARG A 331 -7.53 24.62 6.33
C ARG A 331 -7.97 23.42 5.48
N HIS A 332 -9.26 23.32 5.14
CA HIS A 332 -9.77 22.27 4.26
C HIS A 332 -9.48 22.50 2.77
N LEU A 333 -9.50 23.74 2.30
CA LEU A 333 -9.10 24.09 0.92
C LEU A 333 -7.62 23.74 0.69
N HIS A 334 -6.76 24.01 1.68
CA HIS A 334 -5.35 23.65 1.64
C HIS A 334 -5.15 22.12 1.59
N LEU A 335 -5.80 21.35 2.48
CA LEU A 335 -5.75 19.88 2.43
C LEU A 335 -6.27 19.33 1.09
N LEU A 336 -7.40 19.84 0.60
CA LEU A 336 -7.99 19.45 -0.68
C LEU A 336 -7.02 19.72 -1.85
N HIS A 337 -6.33 20.86 -1.84
CA HIS A 337 -5.29 21.18 -2.82
C HIS A 337 -4.12 20.20 -2.73
N LEU A 338 -3.56 19.96 -1.54
CA LEU A 338 -2.44 19.04 -1.36
C LEU A 338 -2.76 17.61 -1.83
N TYR A 339 -3.91 17.05 -1.44
CA TYR A 339 -4.28 15.69 -1.88
C TYR A 339 -4.57 15.63 -3.38
N SER A 340 -5.16 16.68 -3.97
CA SER A 340 -5.42 16.75 -5.42
C SER A 340 -4.13 16.85 -6.22
N GLN A 341 -3.22 17.75 -5.84
CA GLN A 341 -1.90 17.90 -6.45
C GLN A 341 -1.06 16.62 -6.32
N ALA A 342 -1.08 15.96 -5.15
CA ALA A 342 -0.43 14.67 -4.96
C ALA A 342 -1.00 13.58 -5.88
N LYS A 343 -2.33 13.54 -6.07
CA LYS A 343 -2.98 12.59 -6.98
C LYS A 343 -2.61 12.86 -8.45
N GLU A 344 -2.55 14.12 -8.86
CA GLU A 344 -2.13 14.55 -10.20
C GLU A 344 -0.66 14.20 -10.46
N ASN A 345 0.23 14.51 -9.52
CA ASN A 345 1.66 14.13 -9.58
C ASN A 345 1.83 12.60 -9.77
N LEU A 346 1.07 11.80 -9.03
CA LEU A 346 1.09 10.34 -9.16
C LEU A 346 0.48 9.83 -10.48
N MET A 347 -0.42 10.59 -11.11
CA MET A 347 -1.00 10.26 -12.42
C MET A 347 -0.11 10.68 -13.59
N ALA A 348 0.63 11.79 -13.44
CA ALA A 348 1.61 12.27 -14.41
C ALA A 348 2.93 11.50 -14.38
N PHE A 349 3.23 10.78 -13.29
CA PHE A 349 4.48 10.03 -13.15
C PHE A 349 4.55 8.83 -14.11
N ASN A 350 5.33 9.00 -15.18
CA ASN A 350 5.73 7.95 -16.11
C ASN A 350 7.18 7.51 -15.81
N GLY A 351 7.41 6.22 -15.56
CA GLY A 351 8.74 5.70 -15.22
C GLY A 351 8.73 4.27 -14.66
N THR A 352 9.78 3.91 -13.91
CA THR A 352 9.89 2.63 -13.18
C THR A 352 8.75 2.48 -12.17
N HIS A 353 8.24 1.26 -11.94
CA HIS A 353 7.09 0.97 -11.08
C HIS A 353 7.41 1.00 -9.57
N PHE A 354 8.35 1.86 -9.13
CA PHE A 354 8.67 2.11 -7.72
C PHE A 354 9.30 3.50 -7.49
N LYS A 355 9.11 4.06 -6.28
CA LYS A 355 9.80 5.29 -5.85
C LYS A 355 11.24 4.97 -5.44
N ARG A 356 12.24 5.56 -6.11
CA ARG A 356 13.68 5.35 -5.83
C ARG A 356 14.12 5.98 -4.51
N SER A 357 15.08 5.38 -3.81
CA SER A 357 15.63 5.88 -2.54
C SER A 357 16.44 7.17 -2.66
N SER A 358 16.95 7.50 -3.85
CA SER A 358 17.47 8.83 -4.20
C SER A 358 16.37 9.90 -4.09
N ARG A 359 15.16 9.60 -4.61
CA ARG A 359 13.95 10.42 -4.48
C ARG A 359 13.21 10.23 -3.14
N LYS A 360 13.89 9.81 -2.06
CA LYS A 360 13.30 9.64 -0.71
C LYS A 360 12.55 10.89 -0.23
N ASN A 361 13.19 12.05 -0.30
CA ASN A 361 12.67 13.35 0.16
C ASN A 361 11.66 13.99 -0.82
N ASP A 362 11.38 13.34 -1.96
CA ASP A 362 10.53 13.90 -3.00
C ASP A 362 9.06 13.93 -2.55
N ARG A 363 8.53 15.16 -2.41
CA ARG A 363 7.16 15.46 -1.99
C ARG A 363 6.12 15.07 -3.06
N THR A 364 6.45 15.18 -4.35
CA THR A 364 5.52 14.84 -5.45
C THR A 364 5.09 13.37 -5.41
N LEU A 365 5.92 12.51 -4.82
CA LEU A 365 5.68 11.08 -4.65
C LEU A 365 5.54 10.68 -3.17
N GLU A 366 5.16 11.58 -2.24
CA GLU A 366 5.22 11.27 -0.79
C GLU A 366 4.26 10.14 -0.35
N PHE A 367 3.09 10.02 -0.97
CA PHE A 367 2.12 8.95 -0.73
C PHE A 367 2.52 7.58 -1.33
N SER A 368 3.57 7.52 -2.15
CA SER A 368 4.06 6.29 -2.79
C SER A 368 5.07 5.56 -1.90
N PRO A 369 4.94 4.25 -1.65
CA PRO A 369 5.90 3.49 -0.85
C PRO A 369 7.30 3.48 -1.49
N LEU A 370 8.31 3.70 -0.65
CA LEU A 370 9.71 3.78 -1.08
C LEU A 370 10.27 2.39 -1.42
N ASN A 371 10.94 2.24 -2.57
CA ASN A 371 11.68 1.03 -2.98
C ASN A 371 10.86 -0.28 -2.95
N LEU A 372 9.54 -0.20 -3.14
CA LEU A 372 8.61 -1.34 -3.10
C LEU A 372 8.88 -2.37 -4.21
N HIS A 373 9.32 -3.57 -3.81
CA HIS A 373 9.54 -4.72 -4.70
C HIS A 373 9.00 -6.01 -4.09
N LEU A 374 8.54 -6.93 -4.94
CA LEU A 374 8.47 -8.35 -4.62
C LEU A 374 9.85 -8.96 -4.80
N GLN A 375 10.37 -9.55 -3.72
CA GLN A 375 11.50 -10.47 -3.75
C GLN A 375 10.95 -11.89 -3.69
N ARG A 376 11.39 -12.75 -4.60
CA ARG A 376 11.01 -14.17 -4.67
C ARG A 376 12.26 -15.04 -4.68
N MET A 377 12.19 -16.17 -4.00
CA MET A 377 13.15 -17.27 -4.11
C MET A 377 12.37 -18.56 -4.35
N TRP A 378 12.62 -19.22 -5.48
CA TRP A 378 12.29 -20.63 -5.65
C TRP A 378 13.52 -21.49 -5.38
N VAL A 379 13.30 -22.63 -4.75
CA VAL A 379 14.34 -23.60 -4.39
C VAL A 379 13.90 -24.98 -4.82
N HIS A 380 14.84 -25.78 -5.32
CA HIS A 380 14.71 -27.23 -5.45
C HIS A 380 15.99 -27.95 -5.02
N ASN A 381 15.87 -28.96 -4.16
CA ASN A 381 16.95 -29.89 -3.83
C ASN A 381 16.57 -31.26 -4.43
N ASP A 382 17.42 -31.78 -5.33
CA ASP A 382 17.18 -33.04 -6.02
C ASP A 382 17.24 -34.26 -5.09
N THR A 383 18.21 -34.30 -4.18
CA THR A 383 18.43 -35.38 -3.20
C THR A 383 17.27 -35.51 -2.21
N LEU A 384 16.65 -34.39 -1.82
CA LEU A 384 15.43 -34.36 -0.99
C LEU A 384 14.14 -34.53 -1.81
N ASN A 385 14.21 -34.42 -3.14
CA ASN A 385 13.07 -34.21 -4.03
C ASN A 385 12.10 -33.11 -3.54
N LYS A 386 12.63 -32.06 -2.90
CA LYS A 386 11.86 -31.00 -2.25
C LYS A 386 11.96 -29.70 -3.03
N CYS A 387 10.84 -29.02 -3.25
CA CYS A 387 10.81 -27.67 -3.80
C CYS A 387 9.84 -26.74 -3.06
N GLY A 388 10.04 -25.42 -3.20
CA GLY A 388 9.20 -24.40 -2.59
C GLY A 388 9.40 -23.02 -3.19
N ILE A 389 8.39 -22.14 -3.04
CA ILE A 389 8.44 -20.72 -3.41
C ILE A 389 8.30 -19.89 -2.13
N TYR A 390 9.22 -18.95 -1.94
CA TYR A 390 9.27 -18.04 -0.80
C TYR A 390 9.22 -16.60 -1.33
N ASP A 391 8.18 -15.86 -0.95
CA ASP A 391 7.95 -14.48 -1.36
C ASP A 391 8.08 -13.54 -0.15
N PHE A 392 8.80 -12.43 -0.34
CA PHE A 392 9.05 -11.39 0.66
C PHE A 392 8.81 -10.03 -0.02
N ILE A 393 8.15 -9.09 0.66
CA ILE A 393 8.00 -7.73 0.13
C ILE A 393 9.06 -6.82 0.77
N SER A 394 9.97 -6.28 -0.05
CA SER A 394 10.94 -5.27 0.40
C SER A 394 10.36 -3.88 0.18
N VAL A 395 10.27 -3.07 1.24
CA VAL A 395 9.71 -1.71 1.18
C VAL A 395 10.37 -0.83 2.24
N GLY A 396 10.57 0.45 1.94
CA GLY A 396 11.15 1.42 2.88
C GLY A 396 10.32 1.61 4.14
N ALA A 397 10.81 2.44 5.06
CA ALA A 397 10.03 2.82 6.24
C ALA A 397 8.74 3.54 5.81
N PHE A 398 7.63 3.26 6.47
CA PHE A 398 6.37 3.97 6.21
C PHE A 398 6.41 5.33 6.90
N THR A 399 6.91 6.35 6.20
CA THR A 399 7.24 7.65 6.79
C THR A 399 7.14 8.79 5.76
N ALA A 400 6.76 9.97 6.22
CA ALA A 400 6.74 11.20 5.43
C ALA A 400 8.17 11.79 5.32
N HIS A 401 9.05 11.14 4.56
CA HIS A 401 10.48 11.54 4.39
C HIS A 401 10.69 13.01 3.96
N SER A 402 9.75 13.58 3.21
CA SER A 402 9.69 14.99 2.80
C SER A 402 9.56 15.96 3.99
N HIS A 403 9.01 15.51 5.12
CA HIS A 403 8.68 16.33 6.29
C HIS A 403 9.81 16.25 7.31
N LYS A 404 10.73 17.23 7.27
CA LYS A 404 11.82 17.40 8.26
C LYS A 404 11.26 17.29 9.68
N SER A 405 11.74 16.34 10.48
CA SER A 405 11.11 15.94 11.74
C SER A 405 11.38 16.86 12.94
N LYS A 406 11.40 18.19 12.74
CA LYS A 406 11.51 19.21 13.82
C LYS A 406 10.55 18.91 14.98
N ASN A 407 9.33 18.45 14.67
CA ASN A 407 8.25 18.20 15.64
C ASN A 407 8.11 16.70 16.02
N GLY A 408 8.97 15.83 15.50
CA GLY A 408 8.94 14.38 15.68
C GLY A 408 7.97 13.60 14.77
N GLY A 409 8.03 12.26 14.85
CA GLY A 409 7.15 11.32 14.15
C GLY A 409 5.80 11.05 14.81
N LEU A 410 4.94 10.25 14.18
CA LEU A 410 3.52 10.09 14.52
C LEU A 410 3.24 9.73 15.99
N ILE A 411 4.03 8.85 16.63
CA ILE A 411 3.83 8.53 18.06
C ILE A 411 3.92 9.80 18.93
N ARG A 412 4.97 10.61 18.76
CA ARG A 412 5.16 11.85 19.52
C ARG A 412 4.09 12.88 19.21
N LEU A 413 3.68 12.97 17.95
CA LEU A 413 2.62 13.89 17.51
C LEU A 413 1.23 13.50 18.07
N VAL A 414 0.91 12.20 18.09
CA VAL A 414 -0.33 11.66 18.69
C VAL A 414 -0.31 11.75 20.22
N GLN A 415 0.86 11.59 20.85
CA GLN A 415 1.04 11.88 22.29
C GLN A 415 0.83 13.35 22.59
N ALA A 416 1.41 14.28 21.82
CA ALA A 416 1.22 15.72 22.00
C ALA A 416 -0.26 16.16 21.86
N LEU A 417 -1.06 15.48 21.03
CA LEU A 417 -2.52 15.68 20.97
C LEU A 417 -3.25 15.18 22.23
N LYS A 418 -2.75 14.16 22.91
CA LYS A 418 -3.32 13.60 24.15
C LYS A 418 -2.80 14.26 25.43
N GLU A 419 -1.65 14.93 25.37
CA GLU A 419 -0.93 15.49 26.53
C GLU A 419 -0.99 17.03 26.56
N SER A 420 -1.65 17.68 25.59
CA SER A 420 -1.76 19.14 25.49
C SER A 420 -2.42 19.76 26.75
N PRO A 421 -1.66 20.47 27.61
CA PRO A 421 -2.17 20.91 28.90
C PRO A 421 -2.99 22.19 28.75
N THR A 422 -4.27 22.13 29.14
CA THR A 422 -5.13 23.33 29.18
C THR A 422 -5.85 23.40 30.52
N ARG A 423 -5.78 24.56 31.19
CA ARG A 423 -6.46 24.79 32.46
C ARG A 423 -7.98 24.89 32.23
N HIS A 424 -8.77 24.38 33.19
CA HIS A 424 -10.24 24.35 33.23
C HIS A 424 -10.94 23.31 32.32
N GLY A 425 -11.81 22.52 32.93
CA GLY A 425 -12.29 21.22 32.41
C GLY A 425 -13.43 21.23 31.39
N GLN A 426 -13.51 22.23 30.51
CA GLN A 426 -14.55 22.28 29.45
C GLN A 426 -14.02 21.90 28.05
N LEU A 427 -12.80 22.32 27.69
CA LEU A 427 -12.24 22.13 26.34
C LEU A 427 -12.10 20.65 25.91
N TYR A 428 -11.82 19.75 26.85
CA TYR A 428 -11.67 18.31 26.57
C TYR A 428 -12.96 17.65 26.05
N GLN A 429 -14.13 18.22 26.36
CA GLN A 429 -15.38 17.73 25.81
C GLN A 429 -15.50 18.04 24.31
N GLY A 430 -14.98 19.18 23.84
CA GLY A 430 -15.10 19.61 22.43
C GLY A 430 -14.52 18.59 21.45
N THR A 431 -13.29 18.12 21.68
CA THR A 431 -12.66 17.07 20.85
C THR A 431 -13.41 15.73 20.92
N SER A 432 -14.05 15.41 22.06
CA SER A 432 -14.90 14.23 22.18
C SER A 432 -16.20 14.39 21.36
N LYS A 433 -16.88 15.54 21.47
CA LYS A 433 -18.10 15.87 20.72
C LYS A 433 -17.88 15.83 19.20
N ILE A 434 -16.73 16.32 18.72
CA ILE A 434 -16.35 16.23 17.30
C ILE A 434 -16.26 14.76 16.85
N ILE A 435 -15.60 13.89 17.62
CA ILE A 435 -15.44 12.47 17.29
C ILE A 435 -16.80 11.76 17.34
N MET A 436 -17.60 11.95 18.40
CA MET A 436 -18.92 11.34 18.53
C MET A 436 -19.87 11.76 17.38
N ALA A 437 -19.89 13.05 17.02
CA ALA A 437 -20.68 13.54 15.89
C ALA A 437 -20.18 13.00 14.54
N HIS A 438 -18.86 12.83 14.37
CA HIS A 438 -18.28 12.22 13.18
C HIS A 438 -18.67 10.74 13.05
N ASP A 439 -18.50 9.95 14.12
CA ASP A 439 -18.80 8.52 14.12
C ASP A 439 -20.30 8.28 13.93
N ALA A 440 -21.16 9.12 14.53
CA ALA A 440 -22.59 9.10 14.26
C ALA A 440 -22.93 9.45 12.80
N ILE A 441 -22.26 10.42 12.16
CA ILE A 441 -22.38 10.67 10.71
C ILE A 441 -21.99 9.43 9.89
N GLN A 442 -20.89 8.75 10.22
CA GLN A 442 -20.46 7.55 9.48
C GLN A 442 -21.45 6.39 9.67
N ALA A 443 -21.99 6.21 10.87
CA ALA A 443 -23.00 5.21 11.18
C ALA A 443 -24.33 5.49 10.48
N ILE A 444 -24.79 6.75 10.44
CA ILE A 444 -25.96 7.19 9.65
C ILE A 444 -25.71 6.93 8.16
N LYS A 445 -24.54 7.30 7.62
CA LYS A 445 -24.17 7.02 6.22
C LYS A 445 -24.22 5.52 5.91
N GLN A 446 -23.77 4.66 6.82
CA GLN A 446 -23.80 3.20 6.64
C GLN A 446 -25.23 2.64 6.69
N LEU A 447 -25.99 2.94 7.75
CA LEU A 447 -27.37 2.48 7.89
C LEU A 447 -28.27 3.01 6.75
N ARG A 448 -27.99 4.21 6.23
CA ARG A 448 -28.64 4.76 5.03
C ARG A 448 -28.37 3.91 3.78
N ARG A 449 -27.15 3.39 3.58
CA ARG A 449 -26.85 2.42 2.50
C ARG A 449 -27.62 1.11 2.71
N ASP A 450 -27.60 0.56 3.92
CA ASP A 450 -28.23 -0.73 4.23
C ASP A 450 -29.76 -0.70 4.12
N VAL A 451 -30.39 0.41 4.53
CA VAL A 451 -31.84 0.65 4.37
C VAL A 451 -32.21 0.87 2.90
N VAL A 452 -31.37 1.52 2.10
CA VAL A 452 -31.63 1.66 0.64
C VAL A 452 -31.44 0.34 -0.10
N GLU A 453 -30.53 -0.55 0.31
CA GLU A 453 -30.44 -1.90 -0.26
C GLU A 453 -31.65 -2.77 0.15
N ALA A 454 -32.13 -2.63 1.39
CA ALA A 454 -33.41 -3.22 1.81
C ALA A 454 -34.59 -2.70 0.95
N MET A 455 -34.67 -1.39 0.68
CA MET A 455 -35.64 -0.84 -0.27
C MET A 455 -35.49 -1.43 -1.68
N ARG A 456 -34.26 -1.58 -2.19
CA ARG A 456 -33.97 -2.14 -3.52
C ARG A 456 -34.42 -3.60 -3.62
N SER A 457 -34.16 -4.39 -2.59
CA SER A 457 -34.61 -5.79 -2.46
C SER A 457 -36.13 -5.90 -2.35
N LEU A 458 -36.78 -5.03 -1.56
CA LEU A 458 -38.22 -4.96 -1.42
C LEU A 458 -38.93 -4.54 -2.73
N MET A 459 -38.35 -3.60 -3.48
CA MET A 459 -38.80 -3.21 -4.83
C MET A 459 -38.65 -4.33 -5.86
N LYS A 460 -37.63 -5.19 -5.72
CA LYS A 460 -37.47 -6.38 -6.56
C LYS A 460 -38.61 -7.37 -6.32
N LEU A 461 -38.84 -7.76 -5.06
CA LEU A 461 -39.95 -8.64 -4.69
C LEU A 461 -41.32 -8.07 -5.11
N ALA A 462 -41.50 -6.74 -5.04
CA ALA A 462 -42.72 -6.07 -5.49
C ALA A 462 -42.94 -6.15 -7.02
N ARG A 463 -41.88 -6.04 -7.85
CA ARG A 463 -41.97 -6.29 -9.31
C ARG A 463 -42.28 -7.75 -9.61
N GLU A 464 -41.66 -8.67 -8.88
CA GLU A 464 -41.85 -10.12 -9.02
C GLU A 464 -43.16 -10.62 -8.38
N LYS A 465 -43.91 -9.73 -7.71
CA LYS A 465 -45.14 -10.00 -6.94
C LYS A 465 -45.00 -11.14 -5.92
N GLN A 466 -43.78 -11.34 -5.42
CA GLN A 466 -43.43 -12.38 -4.47
C GLN A 466 -43.56 -11.87 -3.03
N THR A 467 -44.56 -12.33 -2.30
CA THR A 467 -44.79 -11.93 -0.90
C THR A 467 -43.87 -12.61 0.10
N SER A 468 -43.36 -13.81 -0.23
CA SER A 468 -42.37 -14.54 0.56
C SER A 468 -41.03 -13.79 0.58
N GLY A 469 -40.71 -13.20 1.74
CA GLY A 469 -39.50 -12.41 1.99
C GLY A 469 -39.74 -10.91 2.19
N MET A 470 -40.90 -10.36 1.80
CA MET A 470 -41.15 -8.92 1.93
C MET A 470 -41.25 -8.47 3.40
N LEU A 471 -41.91 -9.26 4.26
CA LEU A 471 -42.08 -8.92 5.68
C LEU A 471 -40.76 -8.97 6.48
N PRO A 472 -39.89 -10.00 6.37
CA PRO A 472 -38.56 -9.97 6.97
C PRO A 472 -37.73 -8.72 6.62
N ILE A 473 -37.78 -8.26 5.36
CA ILE A 473 -37.09 -7.04 4.94
C ILE A 473 -37.68 -5.80 5.63
N CYS A 474 -39.00 -5.75 5.82
CA CYS A 474 -39.66 -4.67 6.56
C CYS A 474 -39.28 -4.63 8.05
N GLU A 475 -39.20 -5.79 8.72
CA GLU A 475 -38.80 -5.84 10.14
C GLU A 475 -37.29 -5.55 10.32
N ASP A 476 -36.44 -5.95 9.36
CA ASP A 476 -35.03 -5.52 9.27
C ASP A 476 -34.90 -4.00 9.08
N MET A 477 -35.72 -3.39 8.21
CA MET A 477 -35.78 -1.93 8.06
C MET A 477 -36.24 -1.22 9.34
N ILE A 478 -37.22 -1.77 10.09
CA ILE A 478 -37.60 -1.22 11.40
C ILE A 478 -36.42 -1.27 12.37
N SER A 479 -35.73 -2.41 12.46
CA SER A 479 -34.57 -2.60 13.34
C SER A 479 -33.45 -1.60 13.03
N LYS A 480 -33.01 -1.52 11.76
CA LYS A 480 -31.98 -0.57 11.30
C LYS A 480 -32.37 0.88 11.53
N THR A 481 -33.65 1.22 11.38
CA THR A 481 -34.13 2.58 11.61
C THR A 481 -34.13 2.94 13.10
N ARG A 482 -34.50 2.01 14.00
CA ARG A 482 -34.37 2.22 15.45
C ARG A 482 -32.91 2.42 15.87
N ILE A 483 -31.98 1.63 15.32
CA ILE A 483 -30.54 1.80 15.57
C ILE A 483 -30.07 3.18 15.10
N LEU A 484 -30.51 3.63 13.92
CA LEU A 484 -30.21 4.95 13.36
C LEU A 484 -30.74 6.11 14.22
N LEU A 485 -31.87 5.94 14.91
CA LEU A 485 -32.39 6.93 15.87
C LEU A 485 -31.65 6.87 17.22
N SER A 486 -31.20 5.69 17.68
CA SER A 486 -30.46 5.54 18.94
C SER A 486 -28.96 5.89 18.86
N LEU A 487 -28.45 6.18 17.66
CA LEU A 487 -27.05 6.57 17.43
C LEU A 487 -26.77 8.06 17.69
N TRP A 488 -27.79 8.83 18.08
CA TRP A 488 -27.69 10.27 18.24
C TRP A 488 -28.04 10.72 19.67
N ASP A 489 -27.27 11.68 20.19
CA ASP A 489 -27.53 12.36 21.46
C ASP A 489 -28.32 13.66 21.19
N PRO A 490 -29.59 13.79 21.64
CA PRO A 490 -30.38 15.01 21.48
C PRO A 490 -29.70 16.25 22.05
N GLY A 491 -28.98 16.13 23.18
CA GLY A 491 -28.30 17.27 23.81
C GLY A 491 -27.22 17.88 22.92
N LEU A 492 -26.56 17.06 22.10
CA LEU A 492 -25.60 17.53 21.08
C LEU A 492 -26.29 18.21 19.88
N VAL A 493 -27.58 17.92 19.61
CA VAL A 493 -28.37 18.72 18.65
C VAL A 493 -28.70 20.08 19.26
N GLU A 494 -29.28 20.07 20.46
CA GLU A 494 -29.78 21.28 21.14
C GLU A 494 -28.67 22.30 21.38
N GLU A 495 -27.50 21.87 21.87
CA GLU A 495 -26.32 22.72 22.03
C GLU A 495 -25.87 23.36 20.71
N ALA A 496 -25.84 22.57 19.63
CA ALA A 496 -25.38 23.04 18.33
C ALA A 496 -26.41 23.93 17.60
N LEU A 497 -27.72 23.70 17.80
CA LEU A 497 -28.77 24.55 17.26
C LEU A 497 -28.85 25.88 18.03
N THR A 498 -28.78 25.85 19.36
CA THR A 498 -28.76 27.06 20.21
C THR A 498 -27.61 27.98 19.81
N PHE A 499 -26.39 27.43 19.67
CA PHE A 499 -25.22 28.16 19.18
C PHE A 499 -25.45 28.84 17.81
N LEU A 500 -26.20 28.20 16.91
CA LEU A 500 -26.51 28.76 15.59
C LEU A 500 -27.57 29.85 15.65
N GLU A 501 -28.60 29.72 16.49
CA GLU A 501 -29.60 30.76 16.68
C GLU A 501 -28.97 32.04 17.27
N GLU A 502 -28.03 31.89 18.21
CA GLU A 502 -27.27 33.00 18.80
C GLU A 502 -26.31 33.67 17.80
N HIS A 503 -25.55 32.89 17.02
CA HIS A 503 -24.38 33.40 16.29
C HIS A 503 -24.51 33.48 14.76
N LYS A 504 -25.59 33.01 14.15
CA LYS A 504 -25.80 33.12 12.69
C LYS A 504 -26.18 34.55 12.28
N VAL A 505 -25.70 35.01 11.13
CA VAL A 505 -26.09 36.32 10.57
C VAL A 505 -27.57 36.25 10.16
N ALA A 506 -28.40 37.12 10.75
CA ALA A 506 -29.79 37.24 10.35
C ALA A 506 -29.88 37.76 8.91
N LYS A 507 -30.66 37.08 8.06
CA LYS A 507 -30.99 37.58 6.72
C LYS A 507 -31.87 38.82 6.88
N VAL A 508 -31.30 40.01 6.68
CA VAL A 508 -32.08 41.25 6.54
C VAL A 508 -33.07 41.07 5.37
N PRO A 509 -34.39 41.19 5.58
CA PRO A 509 -35.34 41.08 4.49
C PRO A 509 -35.17 42.24 3.50
N GLU A 510 -35.08 41.94 2.20
CA GLU A 510 -34.93 42.96 1.14
C GLU A 510 -36.10 43.96 1.09
N ASN A 511 -37.23 43.62 1.73
CA ASN A 511 -38.43 44.46 1.83
C ASN A 511 -38.28 45.66 2.79
N ALA A 512 -37.21 45.74 3.59
CA ALA A 512 -37.00 46.80 4.60
C ALA A 512 -36.37 48.10 4.05
N LYS A 513 -36.31 48.27 2.72
CA LYS A 513 -35.69 49.44 2.04
C LYS A 513 -36.69 50.46 1.47
N ILE A 514 -37.95 50.42 1.90
CA ILE A 514 -38.98 51.40 1.56
C ILE A 514 -39.57 51.90 2.88
N ILE A 515 -39.91 53.20 2.95
CA ILE A 515 -40.31 53.94 4.17
C ILE A 515 -39.12 54.23 5.11
N ASN A 516 -38.22 55.11 4.66
CA ASN A 516 -37.83 56.33 5.37
C ASN A 516 -36.76 57.07 4.54
N ASP A 517 -37.21 58.02 3.72
CA ASP A 517 -36.36 58.94 2.97
C ASP A 517 -37.02 60.32 2.96
N GLU A 518 -36.54 61.20 3.84
CA GLU A 518 -36.69 62.67 3.82
C GLU A 518 -35.81 63.25 4.95
N THR A 519 -34.49 63.33 4.74
CA THR A 519 -33.65 64.51 5.08
C THR A 519 -32.14 64.25 4.86
N SER A 520 -31.48 65.25 4.25
CA SER A 520 -30.03 65.54 4.36
C SER A 520 -29.03 64.46 3.92
N SER A 521 -28.63 64.55 2.65
CA SER A 521 -27.52 63.80 2.03
C SER A 521 -26.13 64.10 2.64
N LEU A 522 -25.26 63.08 2.73
CA LEU A 522 -23.90 63.06 2.14
C LEU A 522 -23.10 61.79 2.55
N SER A 523 -22.83 60.86 1.61
CA SER A 523 -21.51 60.18 1.41
C SER A 523 -21.60 58.84 0.64
N LEU A 524 -20.50 58.54 -0.08
CA LEU A 524 -20.01 57.28 -0.67
C LEU A 524 -21.00 56.29 -1.35
N GLN A 525 -20.75 56.07 -2.64
CA GLN A 525 -21.10 54.83 -3.34
C GLN A 525 -20.32 53.65 -2.71
N SER A 526 -21.02 52.67 -2.14
CA SER A 526 -20.40 51.40 -1.70
C SER A 526 -20.59 50.31 -2.76
N SER A 527 -19.52 50.02 -3.51
CA SER A 527 -19.46 48.83 -4.36
C SER A 527 -19.59 47.57 -3.48
N GLN A 528 -20.61 46.75 -3.71
CA GLN A 528 -20.85 45.53 -2.92
C GLN A 528 -19.78 44.45 -3.21
N SER A 529 -18.63 44.56 -2.55
CA SER A 529 -17.66 43.47 -2.50
C SER A 529 -18.25 42.31 -1.70
N LEU A 530 -18.58 41.20 -2.38
CA LEU A 530 -19.00 39.94 -1.75
C LEU A 530 -18.03 39.56 -0.62
N SER A 531 -18.53 39.13 0.54
CA SER A 531 -17.68 38.68 1.65
C SER A 531 -16.75 37.53 1.20
N PRO A 532 -15.58 37.33 1.84
CA PRO A 532 -14.69 36.23 1.50
C PRO A 532 -15.43 34.88 1.53
N PHE A 533 -16.27 34.67 2.54
CA PHE A 533 -17.18 33.51 2.65
C PHE A 533 -18.08 33.36 1.42
N LYS A 534 -18.76 34.42 0.95
CA LYS A 534 -19.61 34.38 -0.25
C LYS A 534 -18.80 34.15 -1.53
N ARG A 535 -17.59 34.70 -1.67
CA ARG A 535 -16.69 34.43 -2.81
C ARG A 535 -16.26 32.96 -2.82
N ILE A 536 -15.78 32.42 -1.71
CA ILE A 536 -15.34 31.02 -1.58
C ILE A 536 -16.49 30.07 -1.89
N THR A 537 -17.66 30.26 -1.25
CA THR A 537 -18.83 29.38 -1.45
C THR A 537 -19.41 29.45 -2.87
N GLN A 538 -19.37 30.61 -3.54
CA GLN A 538 -19.76 30.74 -4.95
C GLN A 538 -18.72 30.12 -5.90
N GLN A 539 -17.43 30.29 -5.65
CA GLN A 539 -16.35 29.74 -6.49
C GLN A 539 -16.27 28.21 -6.40
N LEU A 540 -16.57 27.62 -5.23
CA LEU A 540 -16.56 26.17 -5.05
C LEU A 540 -17.63 25.45 -5.88
N ASN A 541 -18.77 26.12 -6.13
CA ASN A 541 -19.90 25.72 -6.99
C ASN A 541 -20.17 24.20 -7.05
N PHE A 542 -20.12 23.53 -5.89
CA PHE A 542 -20.44 22.12 -5.81
C PHE A 542 -21.92 21.93 -6.16
N ASN A 543 -22.20 20.96 -7.04
CA ASN A 543 -23.54 20.39 -7.11
C ASN A 543 -23.90 19.88 -5.70
N LEU A 544 -24.87 20.51 -5.02
CA LEU A 544 -25.22 20.21 -3.62
C LEU A 544 -25.91 18.84 -3.41
N LYS A 545 -25.81 17.96 -4.42
CA LYS A 545 -26.05 16.53 -4.29
C LYS A 545 -24.88 15.89 -3.54
N SER A 546 -25.16 15.25 -2.40
CA SER A 546 -24.24 14.26 -1.79
C SER A 546 -23.86 13.21 -2.86
N PRO A 547 -22.62 12.69 -2.92
CA PRO A 547 -22.23 11.71 -3.96
C PRO A 547 -23.16 10.48 -4.04
N ASP A 548 -23.77 10.10 -2.91
CA ASP A 548 -24.74 8.99 -2.84
C ASP A 548 -26.01 9.20 -3.70
N PHE A 549 -26.28 10.40 -4.21
CA PHE A 549 -27.47 10.67 -5.02
C PHE A 549 -27.46 9.91 -6.35
N ASP A 550 -26.31 9.84 -7.01
CA ASP A 550 -26.23 9.35 -8.39
C ASP A 550 -26.02 7.82 -8.46
N ASP A 551 -25.42 7.18 -7.44
CA ASP A 551 -25.33 5.71 -7.29
C ASP A 551 -26.68 5.05 -6.89
N LEU A 552 -27.64 5.83 -6.39
CA LEU A 552 -28.89 5.35 -5.78
C LEU A 552 -30.16 5.76 -6.55
N ILE A 553 -30.03 5.95 -7.86
CA ILE A 553 -31.12 6.11 -8.82
C ILE A 553 -32.09 4.91 -8.75
N THR A 554 -33.39 5.17 -8.91
CA THR A 554 -34.42 4.12 -8.85
C THR A 554 -34.40 3.29 -10.16
N PRO A 555 -34.51 1.94 -10.14
CA PRO A 555 -34.17 1.10 -11.31
C PRO A 555 -35.04 1.20 -12.57
N ASP A 556 -35.94 2.18 -12.66
CA ASP A 556 -36.90 2.38 -13.77
C ASP A 556 -36.88 3.85 -14.24
N THR A 557 -35.69 4.45 -14.35
CA THR A 557 -35.52 5.75 -15.04
C THR A 557 -35.46 5.50 -16.55
N PRO A 558 -36.28 6.16 -17.39
CA PRO A 558 -36.36 5.84 -18.81
C PRO A 558 -35.03 6.09 -19.54
N VAL A 559 -34.62 5.11 -20.35
CA VAL A 559 -33.30 5.00 -21.01
C VAL A 559 -32.90 6.24 -21.84
N CYS A 560 -33.88 7.01 -22.31
CA CYS A 560 -33.70 8.20 -23.14
C CYS A 560 -32.74 9.27 -22.55
N ILE A 561 -32.56 9.32 -21.23
CA ILE A 561 -31.67 10.31 -20.58
C ILE A 561 -30.18 9.90 -20.64
N GLN A 562 -29.84 8.62 -20.69
CA GLN A 562 -28.43 8.18 -20.76
C GLN A 562 -27.77 8.58 -22.08
N ASP A 563 -28.54 8.65 -23.16
CA ASP A 563 -28.04 8.87 -24.52
C ASP A 563 -27.76 10.36 -24.84
N MET A 564 -28.14 11.28 -23.94
CA MET A 564 -27.78 12.71 -24.01
C MET A 564 -26.37 12.97 -23.45
N TRP A 565 -25.99 12.35 -22.34
CA TRP A 565 -24.68 12.58 -21.70
C TRP A 565 -23.52 11.79 -22.35
N ALA A 566 -23.82 10.92 -23.32
CA ALA A 566 -22.82 10.19 -24.10
C ALA A 566 -22.32 10.94 -25.36
N LYS A 567 -22.95 12.07 -25.75
CA LYS A 567 -22.75 12.68 -27.09
C LYS A 567 -21.95 13.99 -27.13
N GLU A 568 -21.63 14.62 -26.00
CA GLU A 568 -20.73 15.78 -25.94
C GLU A 568 -19.24 15.37 -25.83
N SER A 569 -18.74 14.64 -26.83
CA SER A 569 -17.31 14.30 -26.94
C SER A 569 -16.80 14.15 -28.38
N VAL A 570 -17.49 14.75 -29.37
CA VAL A 570 -17.21 14.57 -30.80
C VAL A 570 -17.00 15.91 -31.52
N LYS A 571 -15.82 16.06 -32.15
CA LYS A 571 -15.28 17.23 -32.87
C LYS A 571 -14.72 18.33 -31.94
N THR A 572 -13.70 19.09 -32.34
CA THR A 572 -13.22 19.34 -33.72
C THR A 572 -11.71 19.22 -33.87
N LYS A 573 -11.24 18.48 -34.90
CA LYS A 573 -9.88 18.63 -35.43
C LYS A 573 -9.83 19.87 -36.31
N TYR A 574 -8.89 20.77 -36.06
CA TYR A 574 -8.38 21.69 -37.07
C TYR A 574 -6.88 21.48 -37.23
N SER A 575 -6.41 21.48 -38.48
CA SER A 575 -5.01 21.38 -38.85
C SER A 575 -4.55 22.72 -39.42
N ILE A 576 -3.54 23.32 -38.79
CA ILE A 576 -2.64 24.33 -39.35
C ILE A 576 -1.22 23.92 -38.92
N GLY A 577 -0.24 24.10 -39.80
CA GLY A 577 1.08 23.47 -39.70
C GLY A 577 2.19 24.34 -39.13
N ASN A 578 3.38 23.73 -39.10
CA ASN A 578 4.74 24.27 -38.90
C ASN A 578 4.88 25.77 -38.56
N ASN A 579 5.53 26.03 -37.42
CA ASN A 579 6.89 26.57 -37.51
C ASN A 579 7.76 26.07 -36.36
N LYS A 580 9.08 26.03 -36.60
CA LYS A 580 10.09 25.90 -35.54
C LYS A 580 10.47 27.29 -35.03
N ASN A 581 10.91 27.36 -33.79
CA ASN A 581 12.22 27.93 -33.43
C ASN A 581 12.52 27.56 -31.97
N ASP A 582 13.81 27.44 -31.65
CA ASP A 582 14.29 27.32 -30.27
C ASP A 582 14.21 28.67 -29.56
N ASP A 583 14.01 28.66 -28.24
CA ASP A 583 14.92 29.39 -27.35
C ASP A 583 14.86 28.85 -25.91
N ASN A 584 15.99 28.89 -25.19
CA ASN A 584 16.09 28.46 -23.80
C ASN A 584 15.96 29.65 -22.84
N ARG A 585 15.21 29.48 -21.75
CA ARG A 585 15.48 30.16 -20.47
C ARG A 585 14.70 29.56 -19.29
N ASP A 586 15.44 29.07 -18.30
CA ASP A 586 14.89 28.74 -16.99
C ASP A 586 14.46 29.99 -16.22
N LEU A 587 13.32 29.92 -15.53
CA LEU A 587 12.95 30.81 -14.44
C LEU A 587 12.26 30.01 -13.33
N THR A 588 13.04 29.58 -12.36
CA THR A 588 12.56 29.02 -11.09
C THR A 588 12.03 30.14 -10.18
N ILE A 589 10.81 30.00 -9.66
CA ILE A 589 10.27 30.87 -8.60
C ILE A 589 9.92 29.98 -7.40
N ASP A 590 10.77 30.01 -6.38
CA ASP A 590 10.60 29.32 -5.10
C ASP A 590 9.93 30.25 -4.09
N GLU A 591 8.64 30.08 -3.80
CA GLU A 591 8.00 30.66 -2.61
C GLU A 591 7.50 29.55 -1.68
N ASN A 592 8.34 29.18 -0.72
CA ASN A 592 8.09 28.08 0.21
C ASN A 592 7.29 28.54 1.44
N PHE A 593 5.96 28.47 1.38
CA PHE A 593 5.14 28.59 2.58
C PHE A 593 5.28 27.34 3.47
N VAL A 594 5.71 27.52 4.72
CA VAL A 594 6.16 26.41 5.59
C VAL A 594 5.02 25.93 6.50
N ILE A 595 4.76 24.62 6.50
CA ILE A 595 3.72 23.93 7.31
C ILE A 595 3.90 24.12 8.84
N PHE A 596 5.09 24.54 9.25
CA PHE A 596 5.52 24.73 10.62
C PHE A 596 6.00 26.18 10.80
N PRO A 597 5.13 27.11 11.25
CA PRO A 597 5.57 28.30 11.96
C PRO A 597 6.40 27.89 13.18
N GLU A 598 7.41 28.68 13.51
CA GLU A 598 8.07 28.53 14.80
C GLU A 598 7.14 29.12 15.88
N ILE A 599 7.12 28.49 17.05
CA ILE A 599 6.31 28.96 18.19
C ILE A 599 7.28 29.67 19.12
N ASP A 600 7.08 30.98 19.30
CA ASP A 600 7.83 31.74 20.29
C ASP A 600 7.57 31.18 21.70
N ASP A 601 8.64 31.01 22.47
CA ASP A 601 8.55 30.58 23.88
C ASP A 601 8.11 31.79 24.74
N ASP A 602 6.85 31.77 25.19
CA ASP A 602 6.29 32.80 26.08
C ASP A 602 7.08 32.92 27.39
N ALA A 603 7.22 34.17 27.85
CA ALA A 603 8.17 34.60 28.87
C ALA A 603 8.16 33.78 30.18
N LYS A 604 9.36 33.49 30.69
CA LYS A 604 9.56 33.16 32.11
C LYS A 604 9.96 34.41 32.87
N GLU A 605 9.07 34.88 33.74
CA GLU A 605 9.44 35.80 34.81
C GLU A 605 10.50 35.14 35.72
N THR A 606 11.64 35.79 35.90
CA THR A 606 12.66 35.37 36.88
C THR A 606 12.71 36.37 38.02
N THR A 607 12.16 35.99 39.17
CA THR A 607 12.27 36.75 40.42
C THR A 607 13.69 36.68 40.98
N ASN A 608 14.33 37.83 41.14
CA ASN A 608 15.64 37.95 41.79
C ASN A 608 15.59 37.52 43.26
N ILE A 609 16.58 36.74 43.69
CA ILE A 609 17.09 36.79 45.07
C ILE A 609 18.61 36.93 44.98
N SER A 610 19.13 37.95 45.66
CA SER A 610 20.55 38.33 45.66
C SER A 610 21.43 37.37 46.45
N LYS A 611 22.74 37.42 46.15
CA LYS A 611 23.77 37.51 47.19
C LYS A 611 25.03 38.16 46.64
N ASP A 612 25.63 38.97 47.49
CA ASP A 612 26.57 40.01 47.10
C ASP A 612 28.03 39.53 47.09
N GLU A 613 28.84 40.22 46.27
CA GLU A 613 30.16 40.82 46.56
C GLU A 613 30.85 40.59 47.93
N PRO A 614 32.20 40.72 48.06
CA PRO A 614 32.93 41.88 47.49
C PRO A 614 34.45 41.79 47.13
N ILE A 615 34.93 42.89 46.53
CA ILE A 615 36.23 43.60 46.77
C ILE A 615 37.55 43.17 46.06
N ASP A 616 38.13 44.17 45.37
CA ASP A 616 39.54 44.54 45.09
C ASP A 616 40.56 43.61 44.37
N ALA A 617 41.51 44.11 43.55
CA ALA A 617 41.67 45.44 42.90
C ALA A 617 42.81 45.43 41.83
N ASN A 618 42.88 46.50 41.00
CA ASN A 618 44.02 46.97 40.18
C ASN A 618 44.41 46.11 38.93
N ASN A 619 44.94 46.66 37.82
CA ASN A 619 45.37 48.05 37.51
C ASN A 619 45.36 48.38 35.98
N ASP A 620 45.45 49.69 35.66
CA ASP A 620 46.10 50.37 34.51
C ASP A 620 45.64 50.23 33.01
N ASN A 621 45.15 51.37 32.47
CA ASN A 621 45.70 52.19 31.34
C ASN A 621 45.88 51.64 29.89
N ALA A 622 45.94 52.45 28.81
CA ALA A 622 45.40 53.79 28.47
C ALA A 622 45.69 54.20 26.99
N ASN A 623 44.90 55.15 26.45
CA ASN A 623 45.22 56.23 25.48
C ASN A 623 45.81 56.01 24.05
N ASN A 624 45.02 56.49 23.06
CA ASN A 624 45.31 57.53 22.02
C ASN A 624 46.22 57.30 20.77
N ILE A 625 45.99 58.19 19.78
CA ILE A 625 46.75 58.51 18.53
C ILE A 625 46.61 57.42 17.44
N GLY A 626 46.38 57.69 16.15
CA GLY A 626 46.18 58.95 15.38
C GLY A 626 46.48 58.72 13.88
N ASP A 627 46.28 59.60 12.89
CA ASP A 627 45.51 60.88 12.72
C ASP A 627 45.35 61.12 11.17
N ASP A 628 45.06 62.36 10.68
CA ASP A 628 45.06 62.86 9.27
C ASP A 628 44.00 62.29 8.26
N GLU A 629 43.47 62.99 7.23
CA GLU A 629 43.37 64.43 6.82
C GLU A 629 42.19 64.62 5.81
N GLU A 630 41.73 65.87 5.65
CA GLU A 630 40.96 66.59 4.58
C GLU A 630 40.41 65.84 3.30
N ASP A 631 39.32 66.23 2.61
CA ASP A 631 38.61 67.53 2.55
C ASP A 631 37.15 67.46 1.95
N ASP A 632 36.35 68.48 2.29
CA ASP A 632 35.22 69.19 1.61
C ASP A 632 34.49 68.70 0.31
N GLU A 633 33.26 69.15 -0.05
CA GLU A 633 32.36 70.19 0.53
C GLU A 633 30.85 69.89 0.30
N GLU A 634 29.97 70.55 1.05
CA GLU A 634 28.50 70.54 0.91
C GLU A 634 27.97 71.73 0.07
N LYS A 635 26.90 71.54 -0.75
CA LYS A 635 25.97 72.66 -1.06
C LYS A 635 24.54 72.25 -1.48
N ASN A 636 23.57 72.85 -0.78
CA ASN A 636 22.15 72.88 -1.13
C ASN A 636 21.84 73.87 -2.27
N ARG A 637 20.75 73.62 -3.03
CA ARG A 637 19.88 74.67 -3.61
C ARG A 637 18.52 74.12 -4.05
N GLU A 638 17.47 74.91 -3.80
CA GLU A 638 16.07 74.60 -4.11
C GLU A 638 15.59 75.24 -5.44
N HIS A 639 14.26 75.21 -5.65
CA HIS A 639 13.46 75.85 -6.71
C HIS A 639 13.35 75.10 -8.07
N GLU A 640 12.18 75.00 -8.73
CA GLU A 640 10.79 75.09 -8.23
C GLU A 640 9.76 74.54 -9.26
N LYS A 641 8.54 74.25 -8.80
CA LYS A 641 7.25 74.22 -9.55
C LYS A 641 7.06 73.31 -10.80
N ASN A 642 6.31 72.23 -10.55
CA ASN A 642 5.06 71.84 -11.26
C ASN A 642 5.05 71.47 -12.76
N THR A 643 4.56 70.27 -13.09
CA THR A 643 3.28 70.05 -13.82
C THR A 643 2.81 68.58 -13.70
N THR A 644 1.49 68.38 -13.68
CA THR A 644 0.69 67.14 -13.47
C THR A 644 1.11 65.86 -14.23
N GLY A 645 0.95 64.68 -13.61
CA GLY A 645 0.80 63.41 -14.33
C GLY A 645 0.93 62.10 -13.52
N ASN A 646 -0.22 61.49 -13.16
CA ASN A 646 -0.43 60.09 -12.74
C ASN A 646 0.75 59.28 -12.15
N VAL A 647 0.78 59.11 -10.83
CA VAL A 647 1.47 57.97 -10.19
C VAL A 647 0.57 56.73 -10.27
N ILE A 648 1.07 55.65 -10.87
CA ILE A 648 0.47 54.31 -10.77
C ILE A 648 1.16 53.56 -9.64
N GLU A 649 0.43 53.31 -8.56
CA GLU A 649 0.89 52.50 -7.43
C GLU A 649 0.94 51.01 -7.82
N ARG A 650 1.95 50.28 -7.31
CA ARG A 650 2.27 48.91 -7.75
C ARG A 650 1.52 47.83 -6.94
N ASP A 651 0.25 47.55 -7.26
CA ASP A 651 -0.42 46.31 -6.79
C ASP A 651 -0.23 45.17 -7.81
N LEU A 652 0.82 44.36 -7.61
CA LEU A 652 1.15 43.18 -8.40
C LEU A 652 1.11 41.88 -7.57
N GLY A 653 0.13 41.77 -6.67
CA GLY A 653 -0.06 40.58 -5.81
C GLY A 653 -1.30 39.72 -6.08
N LYS A 654 -2.16 40.08 -7.06
CA LYS A 654 -3.52 39.48 -7.19
C LYS A 654 -3.94 39.18 -8.64
N ARG A 655 -3.43 38.09 -9.22
CA ARG A 655 -4.04 37.41 -10.38
C ARG A 655 -3.93 35.88 -10.27
N PHE A 656 -4.89 35.26 -9.58
CA PHE A 656 -5.10 33.81 -9.62
C PHE A 656 -6.36 33.48 -10.43
N LEU A 657 -6.23 32.51 -11.34
CA LEU A 657 -7.31 31.85 -12.11
C LEU A 657 -8.15 32.75 -13.03
N ASP A 658 -7.71 32.88 -14.29
CA ASP A 658 -8.63 33.13 -15.41
C ASP A 658 -9.51 31.88 -15.65
N THR A 659 -10.80 32.01 -15.39
CA THR A 659 -11.82 30.95 -15.55
C THR A 659 -12.80 31.22 -16.69
N GLN A 660 -12.53 32.20 -17.56
CA GLN A 660 -13.51 32.77 -18.51
C GLN A 660 -13.91 31.86 -19.68
N LYS A 661 -13.63 30.55 -19.61
CA LYS A 661 -14.02 29.52 -20.59
C LYS A 661 -14.96 28.42 -20.07
N MET A 662 -15.39 28.48 -18.80
CA MET A 662 -16.18 27.39 -18.16
C MET A 662 -17.63 27.76 -17.79
N CYS A 663 -18.13 28.93 -18.20
CA CYS A 663 -19.47 29.42 -17.81
C CYS A 663 -20.33 29.76 -19.03
N ASN A 664 -21.11 28.79 -19.53
CA ASN A 664 -22.25 29.01 -20.45
C ASN A 664 -23.23 27.82 -20.42
N SER A 665 -24.12 27.77 -19.42
CA SER A 665 -25.29 26.87 -19.43
C SER A 665 -26.45 27.47 -18.59
N PRO A 666 -27.65 27.69 -19.16
CA PRO A 666 -28.72 28.46 -18.52
C PRO A 666 -29.61 27.61 -17.60
N SER A 667 -29.03 26.88 -16.64
CA SER A 667 -29.71 25.79 -15.90
C SER A 667 -29.80 25.98 -14.37
N ALA A 668 -29.66 27.22 -13.86
CA ALA A 668 -29.46 27.48 -12.42
C ALA A 668 -30.64 28.17 -11.67
N ASN A 669 -31.77 28.46 -12.33
CA ASN A 669 -32.86 29.28 -11.78
C ASN A 669 -33.93 28.50 -10.96
N TYR A 670 -33.54 27.54 -10.13
CA TYR A 670 -34.42 26.95 -9.11
C TYR A 670 -33.63 26.46 -7.89
N TYR A 671 -33.50 27.31 -6.86
CA TYR A 671 -33.59 26.96 -5.43
C TYR A 671 -33.47 28.24 -4.57
N LYS A 672 -34.52 28.57 -3.80
CA LYS A 672 -34.43 29.58 -2.71
C LYS A 672 -34.19 28.85 -1.39
N PRO A 673 -33.10 29.12 -0.65
CA PRO A 673 -32.89 28.51 0.67
C PRO A 673 -33.75 29.20 1.74
N THR A 674 -34.89 28.61 2.06
CA THR A 674 -35.77 28.97 3.19
C THR A 674 -36.05 27.75 4.05
N ASP A 675 -34.97 27.07 4.45
CA ASP A 675 -34.98 25.99 5.43
C ASP A 675 -34.29 26.49 6.71
N GLU A 676 -35.05 26.66 7.79
CA GLU A 676 -34.51 26.44 9.14
C GLU A 676 -34.37 24.92 9.34
N PRO A 677 -33.45 24.43 10.19
CA PRO A 677 -33.35 23.00 10.45
C PRO A 677 -34.66 22.49 11.11
N GLU A 678 -35.22 21.39 10.62
CA GLU A 678 -36.36 20.76 11.30
C GLU A 678 -35.93 20.34 12.72
N PRO A 679 -36.74 20.60 13.76
CA PRO A 679 -36.49 20.09 15.11
C PRO A 679 -36.26 18.58 15.11
N TRP A 680 -35.42 18.10 16.04
CA TRP A 680 -35.06 16.68 16.11
C TRP A 680 -36.30 15.78 16.25
N ASP A 681 -37.23 16.13 17.13
CA ASP A 681 -38.49 15.39 17.33
C ASP A 681 -39.29 15.22 16.04
N LEU A 682 -39.33 16.26 15.21
CA LEU A 682 -40.02 16.24 13.92
C LEU A 682 -39.29 15.34 12.92
N THR A 683 -37.95 15.37 12.91
CA THR A 683 -37.10 14.49 12.10
C THR A 683 -37.30 13.02 12.49
N GLN A 684 -37.27 12.71 13.80
CA GLN A 684 -37.54 11.37 14.32
C GLN A 684 -38.95 10.90 13.95
N LEU A 685 -39.98 11.70 14.20
CA LEU A 685 -41.36 11.37 13.88
C LEU A 685 -41.58 11.18 12.37
N ASN A 686 -40.94 11.98 11.52
CA ASN A 686 -40.94 11.83 10.07
C ASN A 686 -40.30 10.49 9.62
N ILE A 687 -39.21 10.07 10.27
CA ILE A 687 -38.55 8.78 10.04
C ILE A 687 -39.47 7.61 10.46
N GLU A 688 -39.96 7.61 11.70
CA GLU A 688 -40.80 6.54 12.24
C GLU A 688 -42.11 6.37 11.46
N ALA A 689 -42.83 7.47 11.21
CA ALA A 689 -44.07 7.45 10.45
C ALA A 689 -43.86 6.96 9.00
N SER A 690 -42.71 7.26 8.39
CA SER A 690 -42.39 6.79 7.04
C SER A 690 -42.11 5.29 6.98
N VAL A 691 -41.39 4.73 7.96
CA VAL A 691 -41.23 3.26 8.09
C VAL A 691 -42.59 2.60 8.32
N MET A 692 -43.36 3.06 9.31
CA MET A 692 -44.65 2.45 9.65
C MET A 692 -45.65 2.50 8.50
N CYS A 693 -45.65 3.60 7.71
CA CYS A 693 -46.42 3.70 6.47
C CYS A 693 -45.99 2.66 5.42
N LEU A 694 -44.68 2.47 5.20
CA LEU A 694 -44.15 1.47 4.27
C LEU A 694 -44.51 0.03 4.70
N VAL A 695 -44.30 -0.27 5.99
CA VAL A 695 -44.60 -1.58 6.60
C VAL A 695 -46.09 -1.90 6.51
N SER A 696 -46.97 -0.91 6.75
CA SER A 696 -48.43 -1.07 6.60
C SER A 696 -48.83 -1.44 5.18
N LYS A 697 -48.27 -0.76 4.16
CA LYS A 697 -48.50 -1.08 2.74
C LYS A 697 -48.02 -2.49 2.38
N VAL A 698 -46.85 -2.91 2.86
CA VAL A 698 -46.35 -4.28 2.62
C VAL A 698 -47.23 -5.33 3.30
N LYS A 699 -47.67 -5.08 4.54
CA LYS A 699 -48.62 -5.96 5.27
C LYS A 699 -49.95 -6.07 4.51
N PHE A 700 -50.45 -5.01 3.88
CA PHE A 700 -51.63 -5.01 3.02
C PHE A 700 -51.44 -5.79 1.70
N LEU A 701 -50.33 -5.57 0.99
CA LEU A 701 -50.00 -6.31 -0.25
C LEU A 701 -49.88 -7.81 0.02
N CYS A 702 -49.12 -8.20 1.05
CA CYS A 702 -48.98 -9.59 1.48
C CYS A 702 -50.33 -10.21 1.88
N GLY A 703 -51.18 -9.46 2.60
CA GLY A 703 -52.51 -9.91 3.03
C GLY A 703 -53.50 -10.20 1.90
N ARG A 704 -53.34 -9.59 0.73
CA ARG A 704 -54.18 -9.90 -0.44
C ARG A 704 -53.83 -11.24 -1.10
N CYS A 705 -52.57 -11.66 -1.08
CA CYS A 705 -52.15 -12.95 -1.65
C CYS A 705 -52.46 -14.15 -0.75
N SER A 706 -52.64 -13.94 0.56
CA SER A 706 -53.08 -14.98 1.51
C SER A 706 -54.60 -15.10 1.65
N SER A 707 -55.39 -14.20 1.04
CA SER A 707 -56.86 -14.29 1.03
C SER A 707 -57.35 -15.43 0.11
N PRO A 708 -58.13 -16.42 0.62
CA PRO A 708 -58.61 -17.55 -0.20
C PRO A 708 -59.45 -17.13 -1.41
N ALA A 709 -60.18 -16.01 -1.32
CA ALA A 709 -61.12 -15.55 -2.35
C ALA A 709 -60.46 -15.25 -3.70
N VAL A 710 -59.16 -14.87 -3.73
CA VAL A 710 -58.47 -14.45 -4.95
C VAL A 710 -58.16 -15.63 -5.88
N ARG A 711 -58.07 -16.87 -5.36
CA ARG A 711 -57.71 -18.06 -6.15
C ARG A 711 -58.79 -18.52 -7.14
N LEU A 712 -60.02 -18.01 -7.04
CA LEU A 712 -61.15 -18.47 -7.86
C LEU A 712 -61.38 -17.66 -9.15
N ARG A 713 -60.74 -16.50 -9.35
CA ARG A 713 -61.06 -15.61 -10.49
C ARG A 713 -60.17 -15.76 -11.73
N ASN A 714 -59.17 -16.64 -11.72
CA ASN A 714 -58.20 -16.80 -12.82
C ASN A 714 -58.36 -18.10 -13.63
N LYS A 715 -59.59 -18.64 -13.69
CA LYS A 715 -60.01 -19.72 -14.60
C LYS A 715 -61.39 -19.42 -15.20
N ASN A 716 -61.40 -18.72 -16.34
CA ASN A 716 -62.26 -18.97 -17.50
C ASN A 716 -62.01 -17.89 -18.57
N GLY A 717 -61.80 -18.30 -19.82
CA GLY A 717 -61.45 -17.42 -20.93
C GLY A 717 -60.90 -18.22 -22.12
N LEU A 718 -61.77 -18.96 -22.82
CA LEU A 718 -61.39 -19.78 -23.98
C LEU A 718 -61.61 -19.07 -25.31
N ALA A 719 -60.66 -19.26 -26.23
CA ALA A 719 -60.87 -19.36 -27.68
C ALA A 719 -59.79 -20.37 -28.19
N HIS A 720 -60.16 -21.55 -28.70
CA HIS A 720 -60.38 -21.84 -30.13
C HIS A 720 -59.12 -21.69 -31.02
N SER A 721 -58.73 -22.66 -31.86
CA SER A 721 -59.26 -24.02 -32.10
C SER A 721 -58.29 -24.91 -32.91
N GLN A 722 -58.31 -26.25 -32.68
CA GLN A 722 -57.93 -27.35 -33.61
C GLN A 722 -56.45 -27.43 -34.11
N THR A 723 -55.85 -28.57 -34.51
CA THR A 723 -56.31 -29.98 -34.73
C THR A 723 -55.17 -31.03 -34.53
N LEU A 724 -55.52 -32.24 -34.06
CA LEU A 724 -55.05 -33.64 -34.41
C LEU A 724 -53.64 -33.88 -35.06
N ARG A 725 -52.88 -35.00 -34.86
CA ARG A 725 -53.11 -36.34 -34.22
C ARG A 725 -51.81 -37.17 -34.02
N SER A 726 -51.77 -38.06 -33.01
CA SER A 726 -51.02 -39.36 -32.94
C SER A 726 -49.47 -39.36 -32.99
N CYS A 727 -48.71 -40.37 -32.48
CA CYS A 727 -49.00 -41.73 -31.97
C CYS A 727 -48.29 -42.07 -30.63
N LEU A 728 -48.73 -43.16 -29.97
CA LEU A 728 -48.15 -43.89 -28.81
C LEU A 728 -48.16 -45.41 -29.15
N PRO A 729 -47.35 -46.33 -28.55
CA PRO A 729 -47.48 -46.81 -27.14
C PRO A 729 -46.14 -47.23 -26.45
N GLY A 730 -46.06 -47.75 -25.21
CA GLY A 730 -47.04 -47.88 -24.11
C GLY A 730 -46.64 -48.91 -23.01
N ASN A 731 -47.40 -48.96 -21.90
CA ASN A 731 -47.29 -49.85 -20.70
C ASN A 731 -46.09 -49.64 -19.74
N ARG A 732 -46.18 -49.84 -18.41
CA ARG A 732 -47.25 -49.81 -17.36
C ARG A 732 -46.52 -49.84 -15.98
N VAL A 733 -46.96 -49.21 -14.87
CA VAL A 733 -47.93 -49.69 -13.84
C VAL A 733 -48.13 -48.60 -12.75
N MET A 734 -49.38 -48.46 -12.23
CA MET A 734 -49.93 -48.01 -10.91
C MET A 734 -49.07 -47.31 -9.80
N SER A 735 -49.59 -46.49 -8.85
CA SER A 735 -50.91 -45.84 -8.64
C SER A 735 -50.96 -44.85 -7.44
N ASN A 736 -51.81 -43.82 -7.54
CA ASN A 736 -52.65 -43.10 -6.53
C ASN A 736 -52.17 -42.72 -5.09
N VAL A 737 -52.57 -41.51 -4.64
CA VAL A 737 -52.61 -41.05 -3.23
C VAL A 737 -53.91 -40.25 -2.98
N VAL A 738 -54.50 -40.35 -1.79
CA VAL A 738 -55.75 -39.66 -1.36
C VAL A 738 -55.63 -39.09 0.07
N THR A 739 -56.47 -38.10 0.40
CA THR A 739 -56.51 -37.24 1.61
C THR A 739 -57.02 -37.88 2.91
N ILE A 740 -56.74 -37.25 4.07
CA ILE A 740 -57.72 -36.96 5.17
C ILE A 740 -57.17 -35.90 6.18
N GLN A 741 -58.03 -35.31 7.02
CA GLN A 741 -57.76 -34.24 8.01
C GLN A 741 -57.34 -34.77 9.41
N PRO A 742 -57.06 -33.89 10.40
CA PRO A 742 -58.02 -33.75 11.52
C PRO A 742 -58.32 -32.29 11.98
N LYS A 743 -59.03 -32.12 13.12
CA LYS A 743 -59.68 -30.90 13.64
C LYS A 743 -59.13 -30.39 15.00
N THR A 744 -59.74 -29.31 15.52
CA THR A 744 -59.45 -28.53 16.75
C THR A 744 -60.04 -29.09 18.05
N ASP A 745 -59.54 -28.62 19.22
CA ASP A 745 -60.27 -27.96 20.36
C ASP A 745 -59.28 -27.70 21.56
N VAL A 746 -59.37 -26.76 22.53
CA VAL A 746 -60.40 -26.10 23.41
C VAL A 746 -60.58 -26.86 24.76
N ARG A 747 -60.46 -26.29 26.00
CA ARG A 747 -60.44 -24.88 26.52
C ARG A 747 -59.83 -24.72 27.96
N CYS A 748 -59.35 -23.49 28.29
CA CYS A 748 -59.42 -22.73 29.58
C CYS A 748 -58.73 -23.13 30.92
N GLU A 749 -58.58 -22.09 31.78
CA GLU A 749 -58.46 -22.04 33.27
C GLU A 749 -57.22 -22.67 33.96
N GLU A 750 -56.82 -22.33 35.22
CA GLU A 750 -56.87 -21.08 36.01
C GLU A 750 -55.90 -21.19 37.22
N SER A 751 -55.34 -20.07 37.70
CA SER A 751 -54.76 -19.84 39.07
C SER A 751 -53.62 -20.73 39.61
N SER A 752 -52.65 -20.11 40.27
CA SER A 752 -51.62 -20.79 41.06
C SER A 752 -51.57 -20.26 42.50
N LYS A 753 -51.60 -21.16 43.49
CA LYS A 753 -51.41 -20.89 44.92
C LYS A 753 -50.43 -21.90 45.54
N LEU A 754 -49.59 -21.40 46.46
CA LEU A 754 -49.35 -21.87 47.84
C LEU A 754 -49.52 -23.39 48.14
N LEU A 755 -48.67 -24.06 48.92
CA LEU A 755 -47.60 -23.63 49.85
C LEU A 755 -46.70 -24.84 50.22
N GLU A 756 -45.67 -24.61 51.07
CA GLU A 756 -45.05 -25.61 51.99
C GLU A 756 -44.23 -26.80 51.39
N ASN A 757 -43.17 -27.33 52.02
CA ASN A 757 -42.30 -26.79 53.10
C ASN A 757 -40.93 -27.54 53.14
N ASP A 758 -40.05 -27.11 54.06
CA ASP A 758 -38.93 -27.87 54.68
C ASP A 758 -37.69 -28.28 53.86
N ALA A 759 -36.46 -28.32 54.42
CA ALA A 759 -35.91 -27.68 55.62
C ALA A 759 -34.36 -27.73 55.69
N SER A 760 -33.79 -26.86 56.54
CA SER A 760 -32.51 -26.97 57.28
C SER A 760 -31.15 -26.61 56.61
N ASN A 761 -30.55 -25.53 57.16
CA ASN A 761 -29.19 -25.42 57.76
C ASN A 761 -27.93 -25.81 56.96
N SER A 762 -26.75 -25.17 57.12
CA SER A 762 -26.28 -23.88 57.68
C SER A 762 -24.78 -23.74 57.26
N THR A 763 -23.97 -22.69 57.46
CA THR A 763 -23.88 -21.62 58.49
C THR A 763 -22.82 -20.58 58.04
N ALA A 764 -23.06 -19.27 58.24
CA ALA A 764 -22.09 -18.15 58.46
C ALA A 764 -20.85 -17.95 57.51
N ARG A 765 -20.25 -16.75 57.33
CA ARG A 765 -20.30 -15.43 58.01
C ARG A 765 -20.37 -14.26 57.00
N GLN A 766 -20.73 -13.08 57.50
CA GLN A 766 -20.76 -11.79 56.78
C GLN A 766 -19.37 -11.16 56.63
N ASN A 767 -19.22 -10.22 55.69
CA ASN A 767 -18.98 -8.81 56.01
C ASN A 767 -19.22 -7.90 54.78
N ASN A 768 -19.59 -6.63 55.03
CA ASN A 768 -20.09 -5.69 54.04
C ASN A 768 -18.97 -4.99 53.24
N PHE A 769 -19.31 -4.48 52.06
CA PHE A 769 -19.36 -3.03 51.82
C PHE A 769 -20.20 -2.72 50.57
N ASP A 770 -21.08 -1.72 50.67
CA ASP A 770 -21.99 -1.30 49.61
C ASP A 770 -21.37 -0.23 48.68
N ILE A 771 -21.90 -0.09 47.46
CA ILE A 771 -22.16 1.17 46.74
C ILE A 771 -23.04 0.89 45.51
N ASP A 772 -24.12 1.67 45.39
CA ASP A 772 -25.05 1.96 44.28
C ASP A 772 -25.06 1.08 43.00
N ASP A 773 -26.21 0.42 42.75
CA ASP A 773 -26.63 -0.08 41.43
C ASP A 773 -28.16 0.13 41.21
N GLU A 774 -28.65 1.36 41.45
CA GLU A 774 -30.08 1.73 41.36
C GLU A 774 -30.41 2.65 40.17
N VAL A 775 -29.88 2.34 38.98
CA VAL A 775 -30.26 3.05 37.72
C VAL A 775 -30.88 2.10 36.69
N THR A 776 -30.48 0.82 36.71
CA THR A 776 -30.70 -0.10 35.57
C THR A 776 -32.12 -0.68 35.51
N ILE A 777 -32.86 -0.75 36.63
CA ILE A 777 -34.13 -1.48 36.75
C ILE A 777 -35.36 -0.66 36.31
N THR A 778 -35.35 0.66 36.44
CA THR A 778 -36.51 1.53 36.10
C THR A 778 -36.75 1.68 34.60
N SER A 779 -35.75 1.36 33.77
CA SER A 779 -35.82 1.40 32.30
C SER A 779 -36.69 0.26 31.71
N PHE A 780 -36.60 -0.95 32.27
CA PHE A 780 -37.32 -2.14 31.79
C PHE A 780 -38.83 -2.10 32.06
N ALA A 781 -39.28 -1.35 33.06
CA ALA A 781 -40.71 -1.16 33.34
C ALA A 781 -41.40 -0.41 32.19
N LYS A 782 -40.90 0.79 31.85
CA LYS A 782 -41.49 1.66 30.82
C LYS A 782 -41.56 1.01 29.43
N ALA A 783 -40.61 0.14 29.09
CA ALA A 783 -40.61 -0.61 27.84
C ALA A 783 -41.84 -1.55 27.70
N LYS A 784 -42.37 -2.06 28.82
CA LYS A 784 -43.49 -3.01 28.83
C LYS A 784 -44.84 -2.31 28.63
N ASP A 785 -45.01 -1.15 29.26
CA ASP A 785 -46.24 -0.35 29.18
C ASP A 785 -46.45 0.21 27.76
N VAL A 786 -45.37 0.65 27.09
CA VAL A 786 -45.42 1.10 25.69
C VAL A 786 -45.81 -0.04 24.74
N CYS A 787 -45.32 -1.26 24.97
CA CYS A 787 -45.74 -2.42 24.17
C CYS A 787 -47.23 -2.73 24.36
N GLN A 788 -47.73 -2.71 25.61
CA GLN A 788 -49.16 -2.89 25.87
C GLN A 788 -50.03 -1.77 25.28
N ALA A 789 -49.55 -0.52 25.27
CA ALA A 789 -50.24 0.59 24.61
C ALA A 789 -50.37 0.38 23.10
N VAL A 790 -49.30 -0.08 22.42
CA VAL A 790 -49.32 -0.38 20.98
C VAL A 790 -50.24 -1.55 20.64
N ASP A 791 -50.22 -2.63 21.43
CA ASP A 791 -51.14 -3.76 21.24
C ASP A 791 -52.60 -3.39 21.52
N THR A 792 -52.85 -2.58 22.56
CA THR A 792 -54.20 -2.07 22.88
C THR A 792 -54.74 -1.16 21.78
N MET A 793 -53.92 -0.26 21.24
CA MET A 793 -54.28 0.58 20.10
C MET A 793 -54.54 -0.27 18.84
N THR A 794 -53.75 -1.33 18.63
CA THR A 794 -53.94 -2.29 17.54
C THR A 794 -55.24 -3.10 17.68
N GLN A 795 -55.67 -3.42 18.91
CA GLN A 795 -56.99 -4.02 19.17
C GLN A 795 -58.14 -3.03 18.99
N MET A 796 -58.01 -1.77 19.47
CA MET A 796 -59.03 -0.75 19.26
C MET A 796 -59.27 -0.47 17.76
N ILE A 797 -58.22 -0.46 16.94
CA ILE A 797 -58.32 -0.34 15.47
C ILE A 797 -59.08 -1.52 14.85
N LYS A 798 -58.96 -2.74 15.41
CA LYS A 798 -59.79 -3.89 14.98
C LYS A 798 -61.25 -3.73 15.39
N ILE A 799 -61.53 -3.28 16.61
CA ILE A 799 -62.92 -3.18 17.14
C ILE A 799 -63.69 -2.05 16.46
N ASN A 800 -63.08 -0.87 16.26
CA ASN A 800 -63.74 0.27 15.59
C ASN A 800 -63.84 0.14 14.06
N SER A 801 -63.39 -0.96 13.47
CA SER A 801 -63.44 -1.22 12.01
C SER A 801 -64.86 -1.29 11.40
N ARG A 802 -65.92 -1.16 12.21
CA ARG A 802 -67.32 -1.00 11.77
C ARG A 802 -67.78 0.45 11.57
N GLN A 803 -66.97 1.46 11.88
CA GLN A 803 -67.21 2.85 11.48
C GLN A 803 -66.19 3.29 10.41
N ARG A 804 -66.65 4.09 9.43
CA ARG A 804 -65.86 4.51 8.27
C ARG A 804 -64.73 5.48 8.67
N ASN A 805 -63.48 5.07 8.44
CA ASN A 805 -62.34 5.97 8.52
C ASN A 805 -62.16 6.75 7.20
N LYS A 806 -62.29 8.08 7.24
CA LYS A 806 -62.14 8.97 6.07
C LYS A 806 -60.78 8.86 5.36
N PHE A 807 -59.74 8.36 6.04
CA PHE A 807 -58.40 8.17 5.46
C PHE A 807 -58.33 7.13 4.33
N THR A 808 -59.33 6.26 4.16
CA THR A 808 -59.38 5.26 3.07
C THR A 808 -60.42 5.55 2.00
N GLU A 809 -61.17 6.66 2.10
CA GLU A 809 -62.39 6.90 1.31
C GLU A 809 -62.14 7.57 -0.06
N GLY A 810 -60.87 7.82 -0.42
CA GLY A 810 -60.46 8.46 -1.69
C GLY A 810 -59.63 7.60 -2.64
N LEU A 811 -59.48 6.30 -2.39
CA LEU A 811 -58.60 5.41 -3.17
C LEU A 811 -59.32 4.11 -3.56
N ASP A 812 -59.74 3.99 -4.83
CA ASP A 812 -60.31 2.75 -5.37
C ASP A 812 -59.20 1.71 -5.65
N PHE A 813 -58.75 1.13 -4.54
CA PHE A 813 -57.75 0.08 -4.49
C PHE A 813 -58.21 -1.27 -5.08
N ALA A 814 -59.36 -1.35 -5.76
CA ALA A 814 -59.70 -2.52 -6.59
C ALA A 814 -58.81 -2.61 -7.86
N SER A 815 -58.16 -1.50 -8.25
CA SER A 815 -57.47 -1.32 -9.53
C SER A 815 -55.94 -1.52 -9.51
N ILE A 816 -55.29 -1.76 -8.36
CA ILE A 816 -53.82 -1.76 -8.25
C ILE A 816 -53.19 -2.95 -9.00
N VAL A 817 -52.64 -2.69 -10.19
CA VAL A 817 -51.85 -3.66 -10.98
C VAL A 817 -50.35 -3.59 -10.65
N ASP A 818 -49.83 -2.42 -10.30
CA ASP A 818 -48.41 -2.19 -9.94
C ASP A 818 -48.23 -2.06 -8.42
N TRP A 819 -47.39 -2.91 -7.83
CA TRP A 819 -47.06 -2.82 -6.40
C TRP A 819 -45.93 -1.80 -6.14
N THR A 820 -45.15 -1.46 -7.16
CA THR A 820 -44.00 -0.57 -7.03
C THR A 820 -44.43 0.90 -6.93
N SER A 821 -45.46 1.32 -7.67
CA SER A 821 -46.10 2.63 -7.52
C SER A 821 -46.62 2.89 -6.11
N GLU A 822 -47.14 1.88 -5.42
CA GLU A 822 -47.65 2.01 -4.05
C GLU A 822 -46.53 2.19 -3.02
N LEU A 823 -45.42 1.44 -3.13
CA LEU A 823 -44.31 1.51 -2.17
C LEU A 823 -43.43 2.75 -2.38
N ARG A 824 -43.26 3.19 -3.63
CA ARG A 824 -42.35 4.28 -4.05
C ARG A 824 -42.54 5.60 -3.27
N PRO A 825 -43.77 6.12 -2.99
CA PRO A 825 -43.96 7.31 -2.17
C PRO A 825 -43.49 7.16 -0.72
N SER A 826 -43.72 6.00 -0.11
CA SER A 826 -43.34 5.75 1.30
C SER A 826 -41.83 5.54 1.43
N MET A 827 -41.20 4.87 0.46
CA MET A 827 -39.73 4.81 0.34
C MET A 827 -39.10 6.18 0.10
N LYS A 828 -39.73 7.04 -0.72
CA LYS A 828 -39.26 8.42 -0.95
C LYS A 828 -39.30 9.24 0.34
N LYS A 829 -40.42 9.23 1.08
CA LYS A 829 -40.52 9.94 2.37
C LYS A 829 -39.47 9.46 3.38
N LEU A 830 -39.28 8.15 3.51
CA LEU A 830 -38.25 7.60 4.41
C LEU A 830 -36.85 8.07 4.02
N ARG A 831 -36.49 8.03 2.73
CA ARG A 831 -35.20 8.56 2.25
C ARG A 831 -35.05 10.06 2.59
N GLN A 832 -36.07 10.87 2.32
CA GLN A 832 -36.04 12.31 2.60
C GLN A 832 -35.86 12.62 4.10
N ALA A 833 -36.52 11.87 4.99
CA ALA A 833 -36.38 12.07 6.44
C ALA A 833 -34.97 11.66 6.95
N MET A 834 -34.40 10.59 6.38
CA MET A 834 -33.01 10.18 6.66
C MET A 834 -31.96 11.15 6.08
N ASP A 835 -32.25 11.77 4.92
CA ASP A 835 -31.44 12.84 4.35
C ASP A 835 -31.51 14.11 5.24
N GLY A 836 -32.66 14.37 5.87
CA GLY A 836 -32.86 15.41 6.90
C GLY A 836 -31.99 15.19 8.14
N LEU A 837 -32.04 13.99 8.74
CA LEU A 837 -31.14 13.63 9.85
C LEU A 837 -29.67 13.80 9.45
N LEU A 838 -29.24 13.34 8.27
CA LEU A 838 -27.86 13.53 7.82
C LEU A 838 -27.49 15.01 7.63
N LYS A 839 -28.43 15.88 7.27
CA LYS A 839 -28.24 17.35 7.20
C LYS A 839 -28.03 17.93 8.61
N THR A 840 -28.86 17.56 9.59
CA THR A 840 -28.73 18.02 10.99
C THR A 840 -27.45 17.49 11.64
N ALA A 841 -27.11 16.22 11.43
CA ALA A 841 -25.89 15.60 11.94
C ALA A 841 -24.62 16.33 11.47
N ARG A 842 -24.56 16.63 10.16
CA ARG A 842 -23.49 17.42 9.51
C ARG A 842 -23.39 18.85 10.05
N LEU A 843 -24.52 19.47 10.37
CA LEU A 843 -24.59 20.79 10.96
C LEU A 843 -23.98 20.80 12.37
N THR A 844 -24.40 19.87 13.23
CA THR A 844 -23.85 19.67 14.59
C THR A 844 -22.35 19.40 14.57
N HIS A 845 -21.88 18.48 13.72
CA HIS A 845 -20.45 18.19 13.53
C HIS A 845 -19.67 19.45 13.12
N SER A 846 -20.22 20.27 12.23
CA SER A 846 -19.57 21.51 11.79
C SER A 846 -19.49 22.57 12.89
N VAL A 847 -20.53 22.70 13.72
CA VAL A 847 -20.55 23.63 14.87
C VAL A 847 -19.42 23.30 15.85
N PHE A 848 -19.34 22.05 16.32
CA PHE A 848 -18.27 21.65 17.25
C PHE A 848 -16.86 21.83 16.66
N ARG A 849 -16.71 21.73 15.33
CA ARG A 849 -15.44 21.97 14.64
C ARG A 849 -15.08 23.45 14.41
N VAL A 850 -16.06 24.35 14.41
CA VAL A 850 -15.83 25.81 14.50
C VAL A 850 -15.52 26.23 15.95
N GLN A 851 -16.00 25.45 16.93
CA GLN A 851 -15.67 25.64 18.35
C GLN A 851 -14.26 25.13 18.73
N GLU A 852 -13.66 24.21 17.96
CA GLU A 852 -12.29 23.69 18.18
C GLU A 852 -11.27 24.84 18.34
N ASP A 853 -10.28 24.66 19.22
CA ASP A 853 -9.16 25.59 19.34
C ASP A 853 -8.27 25.54 18.09
N ALA A 854 -7.79 26.69 17.62
CA ALA A 854 -7.02 26.79 16.39
C ALA A 854 -5.66 26.06 16.47
N LYS A 855 -4.98 26.09 17.63
CA LYS A 855 -3.70 25.39 17.83
C LYS A 855 -3.91 23.88 17.89
N ILE A 856 -4.98 23.41 18.53
CA ILE A 856 -5.39 21.98 18.53
C ILE A 856 -5.77 21.53 17.12
N ALA A 857 -6.67 22.26 16.43
CA ALA A 857 -7.14 21.91 15.09
C ALA A 857 -5.99 21.83 14.07
N GLN A 858 -5.01 22.76 14.14
CA GLN A 858 -3.84 22.73 13.27
C GLN A 858 -2.90 21.55 13.58
N ARG A 859 -2.72 21.19 14.86
CA ARG A 859 -2.00 19.97 15.25
C ARG A 859 -2.73 18.73 14.70
N SER A 860 -4.04 18.62 14.91
CA SER A 860 -4.89 17.53 14.40
C SER A 860 -4.80 17.39 12.87
N CYS A 861 -4.79 18.50 12.14
CA CYS A 861 -4.57 18.55 10.69
C CYS A 861 -3.21 17.98 10.28
N ASN A 862 -2.12 18.45 10.91
CA ASN A 862 -0.76 17.99 10.62
C ASN A 862 -0.56 16.49 10.94
N VAL A 863 -1.15 15.99 12.03
CA VAL A 863 -1.12 14.55 12.36
C VAL A 863 -1.90 13.73 11.32
N ARG A 864 -3.08 14.19 10.90
CA ARG A 864 -3.89 13.52 9.86
C ARG A 864 -3.13 13.40 8.55
N TYR A 865 -2.56 14.50 8.05
CA TYR A 865 -1.81 14.48 6.78
C TYR A 865 -0.61 13.52 6.84
N ARG A 866 0.19 13.56 7.92
CA ARG A 866 1.33 12.64 8.09
C ARG A 866 0.87 11.18 8.19
N ARG A 867 -0.25 10.91 8.88
CA ARG A 867 -0.83 9.55 9.01
C ARG A 867 -1.34 9.02 7.67
N ASP A 868 -2.09 9.83 6.91
CA ASP A 868 -2.55 9.49 5.56
C ASP A 868 -1.36 9.16 4.62
N VAL A 869 -0.27 9.95 4.68
CA VAL A 869 0.98 9.65 3.92
C VAL A 869 1.57 8.30 4.29
N CYS A 870 1.81 8.04 5.58
CA CYS A 870 2.44 6.80 6.04
C CYS A 870 1.54 5.57 5.77
N PHE A 871 0.24 5.70 6.02
CA PHE A 871 -0.74 4.63 5.81
C PHE A 871 -0.95 4.31 4.32
N SER A 872 -0.85 5.31 3.42
CA SER A 872 -0.84 5.08 1.96
C SER A 872 0.28 4.13 1.54
N GLN A 873 1.51 4.41 2.00
CA GLN A 873 2.68 3.59 1.72
C GLN A 873 2.48 2.17 2.28
N ALA A 874 1.99 2.08 3.51
CA ALA A 874 1.81 0.86 4.26
C ALA A 874 0.76 -0.09 3.63
N LEU A 875 -0.44 0.42 3.35
CA LEU A 875 -1.53 -0.36 2.74
C LEU A 875 -1.21 -0.76 1.29
N THR A 876 -0.53 0.10 0.52
CA THR A 876 -0.06 -0.23 -0.84
C THR A 876 0.91 -1.41 -0.84
N ALA A 877 1.82 -1.47 0.15
CA ALA A 877 2.71 -2.60 0.33
C ALA A 877 1.93 -3.87 0.70
N LEU A 878 1.05 -3.80 1.70
CA LEU A 878 0.21 -4.93 2.14
C LEU A 878 -0.58 -5.53 0.98
N VAL A 879 -1.30 -4.70 0.22
CA VAL A 879 -2.10 -5.14 -0.93
C VAL A 879 -1.22 -5.75 -2.03
N SER A 880 -0.02 -5.22 -2.27
CA SER A 880 0.94 -5.85 -3.19
C SER A 880 1.35 -7.26 -2.75
N GLY A 881 1.55 -7.49 -1.45
CA GLY A 881 1.85 -8.81 -0.88
C GLY A 881 0.68 -9.79 -0.95
N ILE A 882 -0.53 -9.36 -0.60
CA ILE A 882 -1.74 -10.19 -0.71
C ILE A 882 -2.00 -10.57 -2.17
N MET A 883 -1.89 -9.60 -3.10
CA MET A 883 -2.10 -9.86 -4.54
C MET A 883 -1.03 -10.81 -5.12
N ALA A 884 0.24 -10.68 -4.71
CA ALA A 884 1.29 -11.65 -5.07
C ALA A 884 0.94 -13.07 -4.59
N LYS A 885 0.46 -13.20 -3.34
CA LYS A 885 0.08 -14.50 -2.75
C LYS A 885 -1.11 -15.15 -3.46
N LEU A 886 -2.05 -14.36 -3.98
CA LEU A 886 -3.28 -14.83 -4.64
C LEU A 886 -3.14 -15.06 -6.16
N TRP A 887 -2.25 -14.34 -6.85
CA TRP A 887 -2.11 -14.41 -8.32
C TRP A 887 -0.79 -15.03 -8.80
N CYS A 888 0.28 -14.96 -8.01
CA CYS A 888 1.63 -15.33 -8.44
C CYS A 888 2.12 -16.65 -7.80
N GLN A 889 1.28 -17.34 -7.03
CA GLN A 889 1.54 -18.66 -6.46
C GLN A 889 0.40 -19.63 -6.85
N ARG A 890 0.62 -20.94 -6.71
CA ARG A 890 -0.48 -21.91 -6.77
C ARG A 890 -1.38 -21.74 -5.53
N PRO A 891 -2.71 -21.97 -5.64
CA PRO A 891 -3.60 -21.91 -4.48
C PRO A 891 -3.14 -22.89 -3.39
N ASP A 892 -2.91 -22.37 -2.18
CA ASP A 892 -2.56 -23.16 -1.00
C ASP A 892 -3.82 -23.34 -0.14
N PRO A 893 -4.42 -24.55 -0.05
CA PRO A 893 -5.66 -24.76 0.70
C PRO A 893 -5.56 -24.38 2.18
N ILE A 894 -4.36 -24.47 2.77
CA ILE A 894 -4.13 -24.06 4.17
C ILE A 894 -4.22 -22.54 4.27
N PHE A 895 -3.61 -21.81 3.32
CA PHE A 895 -3.72 -20.35 3.27
C PHE A 895 -5.17 -19.89 3.03
N LEU A 896 -5.92 -20.56 2.15
CA LEU A 896 -7.33 -20.24 1.91
C LEU A 896 -8.19 -20.50 3.15
N LEU A 897 -7.97 -21.60 3.88
CA LEU A 897 -8.67 -21.86 5.15
C LEU A 897 -8.36 -20.77 6.19
N ILE A 898 -7.09 -20.40 6.38
CA ILE A 898 -6.68 -19.29 7.27
C ILE A 898 -7.37 -17.99 6.87
N LEU A 899 -7.37 -17.65 5.57
CA LEU A 899 -8.05 -16.47 5.03
C LEU A 899 -9.55 -16.43 5.40
N THR A 900 -10.22 -17.58 5.41
CA THR A 900 -11.66 -17.69 5.72
C THR A 900 -12.00 -17.79 7.20
N THR A 901 -11.03 -18.11 8.07
CA THR A 901 -11.31 -18.49 9.48
C THR A 901 -10.65 -17.58 10.51
N LEU A 902 -9.47 -17.03 10.21
CA LEU A 902 -8.67 -16.22 11.14
C LEU A 902 -8.25 -14.87 10.52
N GLY A 903 -8.19 -14.79 9.19
CA GLY A 903 -7.41 -13.76 8.50
C GLY A 903 -5.91 -14.10 8.53
N PRO A 904 -5.10 -13.60 7.58
CA PRO A 904 -3.68 -13.92 7.53
C PRO A 904 -2.87 -13.02 8.48
N ILE A 905 -1.89 -13.61 9.16
CA ILE A 905 -0.87 -12.86 9.89
C ILE A 905 0.12 -12.20 8.93
N VAL A 906 0.51 -10.96 9.23
CA VAL A 906 1.42 -10.14 8.43
C VAL A 906 2.59 -9.69 9.30
N SER A 907 3.79 -10.19 8.99
CA SER A 907 5.02 -9.91 9.72
C SER A 907 5.80 -8.80 9.03
N PHE A 908 5.81 -7.63 9.67
CA PHE A 908 6.69 -6.51 9.34
C PHE A 908 7.96 -6.59 10.19
N GLU A 909 9.07 -6.89 9.53
CA GLU A 909 10.42 -6.71 10.08
C GLU A 909 10.94 -5.32 9.73
N ALA A 910 11.52 -4.62 10.70
CA ALA A 910 12.24 -3.38 10.47
C ALA A 910 13.63 -3.36 11.12
N LEU A 911 14.55 -2.65 10.46
CA LEU A 911 15.96 -2.54 10.83
C LEU A 911 16.33 -1.12 11.30
N LEU A 912 15.34 -0.33 11.75
CA LEU A 912 15.46 1.09 12.07
C LEU A 912 16.12 1.29 13.43
N SER A 913 17.03 2.25 13.55
CA SER A 913 17.60 2.61 14.85
C SER A 913 16.67 3.48 15.67
N TYR A 914 16.50 3.16 16.94
CA TYR A 914 15.87 4.04 17.93
C TYR A 914 16.79 5.22 18.33
N TYR A 915 17.37 5.91 17.35
CA TYR A 915 18.22 7.08 17.54
C TYR A 915 18.21 8.02 16.33
N GLY A 916 18.32 9.32 16.59
CA GLY A 916 18.24 10.38 15.57
C GLY A 916 16.96 10.30 14.74
N ASN A 917 17.05 10.73 13.48
CA ASN A 917 15.91 10.80 12.55
C ASN A 917 15.24 9.45 12.24
N GLU A 918 15.78 8.31 12.68
CA GLU A 918 15.12 7.00 12.54
C GLU A 918 14.13 6.69 13.67
N ILE A 919 14.17 7.40 14.81
CA ILE A 919 13.09 7.35 15.83
C ILE A 919 11.75 7.75 15.21
N ASP A 920 11.75 8.84 14.44
CA ASP A 920 10.53 9.37 13.82
C ASP A 920 9.97 8.43 12.76
N MET A 921 10.85 7.78 11.99
CA MET A 921 10.49 6.76 10.99
C MET A 921 9.96 5.49 11.66
N TRP A 922 10.51 5.11 12.81
CA TRP A 922 9.99 4.01 13.62
C TRP A 922 8.61 4.35 14.18
N GLY A 923 8.42 5.56 14.74
CA GLY A 923 7.15 6.01 15.27
C GLY A 923 6.06 6.15 14.20
N ASP A 924 6.43 6.63 13.01
CA ASP A 924 5.53 6.65 11.84
C ASP A 924 5.11 5.23 11.43
N MET A 925 6.08 4.30 11.34
CA MET A 925 5.85 2.95 10.87
C MET A 925 5.05 2.10 11.87
N THR A 926 5.27 2.25 13.18
CA THR A 926 4.48 1.59 14.22
C THR A 926 2.99 1.94 14.08
N VAL A 927 2.66 3.23 13.92
CA VAL A 927 1.26 3.68 13.73
C VAL A 927 0.70 3.16 12.40
N ALA A 928 1.43 3.29 11.30
CA ALA A 928 0.95 2.88 9.98
C ALA A 928 0.80 1.35 9.80
N VAL A 929 1.49 0.53 10.62
CA VAL A 929 1.30 -0.92 10.69
C VAL A 929 0.11 -1.29 11.58
N GLU A 930 -0.08 -0.58 12.71
CA GLU A 930 -1.25 -0.78 13.58
C GLU A 930 -2.57 -0.46 12.85
N ASP A 931 -2.59 0.65 12.10
CA ASP A 931 -3.75 1.11 11.33
C ASP A 931 -4.29 0.06 10.34
N MET A 932 -3.43 -0.86 9.87
CA MET A 932 -3.86 -1.96 8.98
C MET A 932 -4.90 -2.89 9.59
N HIS A 933 -4.98 -2.98 10.92
CA HIS A 933 -5.91 -3.89 11.60
C HIS A 933 -7.38 -3.44 11.39
N THR A 934 -7.59 -2.14 11.14
CA THR A 934 -8.90 -1.54 10.83
C THR A 934 -9.41 -1.87 9.42
N VAL A 935 -8.54 -2.32 8.52
CA VAL A 935 -8.88 -2.53 7.10
C VAL A 935 -9.54 -3.89 6.89
N THR A 936 -10.75 -3.87 6.34
CA THR A 936 -11.45 -5.07 5.89
C THR A 936 -11.09 -5.38 4.43
N PHE A 937 -10.78 -6.63 4.13
CA PHE A 937 -10.50 -7.10 2.77
C PHE A 937 -11.66 -7.95 2.27
N THR A 938 -12.06 -7.76 1.02
CA THR A 938 -13.19 -8.48 0.40
C THR A 938 -12.74 -9.15 -0.90
N LEU A 939 -12.77 -10.48 -0.98
CA LEU A 939 -12.48 -11.17 -2.23
C LEU A 939 -13.65 -11.05 -3.21
N THR A 940 -13.36 -10.79 -4.48
CA THR A 940 -14.33 -10.80 -5.58
C THR A 940 -13.74 -11.56 -6.76
N ARG A 941 -14.54 -12.44 -7.39
CA ARG A 941 -14.13 -13.17 -8.60
C ARG A 941 -13.77 -12.19 -9.71
N TYR A 942 -12.58 -12.33 -10.31
CA TYR A 942 -12.19 -11.52 -11.46
C TYR A 942 -12.98 -11.95 -12.71
N GLY A 943 -14.03 -11.20 -13.03
CA GLY A 943 -14.85 -11.46 -14.20
C GLY A 943 -14.11 -11.10 -15.49
N LEU A 944 -13.75 -12.11 -16.29
CA LEU A 944 -13.42 -11.91 -17.71
C LEU A 944 -14.63 -11.25 -18.41
N PRO A 945 -14.43 -10.21 -19.24
CA PRO A 945 -15.53 -9.63 -20.00
C PRO A 945 -16.13 -10.67 -20.94
N ASN A 946 -17.46 -10.83 -20.90
CA ASN A 946 -18.17 -11.83 -21.69
C ASN A 946 -17.98 -11.58 -23.19
N SER A 947 -17.29 -12.50 -23.89
CA SER A 947 -17.18 -12.54 -25.35
C SER A 947 -18.50 -12.99 -26.01
N LYS A 948 -19.61 -12.30 -25.71
CA LYS A 948 -20.97 -12.60 -26.19
C LYS A 948 -21.81 -11.36 -26.53
N LEU A 949 -21.17 -10.31 -27.05
CA LEU A 949 -21.75 -9.48 -28.11
C LEU A 949 -20.63 -8.83 -28.94
N ASP A 950 -20.97 -8.19 -30.06
CA ASP A 950 -20.09 -7.42 -30.95
C ASP A 950 -18.83 -8.13 -31.47
N SER A 951 -19.03 -9.19 -32.27
CA SER A 951 -17.99 -9.89 -33.03
C SER A 951 -17.37 -9.08 -34.19
N THR A 952 -17.41 -7.75 -34.15
CA THR A 952 -17.05 -6.85 -35.27
C THR A 952 -16.18 -5.64 -34.88
N LYS A 953 -15.15 -5.87 -34.05
CA LYS A 953 -13.93 -5.03 -33.97
C LYS A 953 -12.78 -5.80 -33.31
N SER A 954 -11.94 -6.45 -34.12
CA SER A 954 -10.68 -7.00 -33.64
C SER A 954 -9.64 -5.89 -33.49
N THR A 955 -9.54 -5.35 -32.28
CA THR A 955 -8.45 -4.47 -31.84
C THR A 955 -7.79 -5.13 -30.64
N LEU A 956 -6.46 -5.09 -30.54
CA LEU A 956 -5.69 -5.78 -29.50
C LEU A 956 -6.01 -5.23 -28.09
N VAL A 957 -6.94 -5.87 -27.39
CA VAL A 957 -7.25 -5.55 -25.99
C VAL A 957 -6.18 -6.18 -25.09
N ASN A 958 -5.31 -5.33 -24.52
CA ASN A 958 -4.38 -5.75 -23.48
C ASN A 958 -5.16 -6.38 -22.30
N PRO A 959 -4.68 -7.49 -21.70
CA PRO A 959 -5.32 -8.05 -20.52
C PRO A 959 -5.32 -7.02 -19.38
N GLN A 960 -6.51 -6.59 -18.98
CA GLN A 960 -6.69 -5.51 -18.02
C GLN A 960 -6.12 -5.94 -16.65
N LEU A 961 -5.25 -5.10 -16.07
CA LEU A 961 -4.69 -5.33 -14.74
C LEU A 961 -5.83 -5.59 -13.73
N PRO A 962 -5.79 -6.68 -12.93
CA PRO A 962 -6.77 -6.95 -11.88
C PRO A 962 -6.51 -5.98 -10.71
N MET A 963 -6.95 -4.74 -10.91
CA MET A 963 -6.74 -3.63 -10.00
C MET A 963 -7.60 -3.82 -8.74
N PRO A 964 -7.00 -3.88 -7.54
CA PRO A 964 -7.75 -3.77 -6.29
C PRO A 964 -8.52 -2.44 -6.24
N ARG A 965 -9.71 -2.44 -5.63
CA ARG A 965 -10.52 -1.23 -5.43
C ARG A 965 -10.61 -0.90 -3.94
N VAL A 966 -10.48 0.37 -3.57
CA VAL A 966 -10.72 0.84 -2.19
C VAL A 966 -12.05 1.59 -2.13
N VAL A 967 -12.82 1.36 -1.05
CA VAL A 967 -14.03 2.09 -0.68
C VAL A 967 -14.07 2.30 0.84
N GLY A 968 -14.93 3.20 1.33
CA GLY A 968 -15.10 3.48 2.77
C GLY A 968 -14.67 4.90 3.17
N SER A 969 -14.34 5.09 4.45
CA SER A 969 -13.85 6.33 5.06
C SER A 969 -12.44 6.16 5.62
N ARG A 970 -11.79 7.24 6.08
CA ARG A 970 -10.51 7.16 6.82
C ARG A 970 -10.53 6.16 7.99
N THR A 971 -11.65 6.02 8.68
CA THR A 971 -11.81 5.16 9.86
C THR A 971 -12.24 3.72 9.55
N ALA A 972 -12.76 3.48 8.35
CA ALA A 972 -13.31 2.17 7.95
C ALA A 972 -13.10 1.93 6.45
N LEU A 973 -11.86 1.63 6.04
CA LEU A 973 -11.55 1.23 4.66
C LEU A 973 -11.90 -0.23 4.39
N THR A 974 -12.50 -0.48 3.24
CA THR A 974 -12.66 -1.81 2.65
C THR A 974 -11.89 -1.91 1.33
N VAL A 975 -10.99 -2.88 1.23
CA VAL A 975 -10.22 -3.18 0.01
C VAL A 975 -10.81 -4.41 -0.68
N ILE A 976 -11.40 -4.18 -1.86
CA ILE A 976 -11.94 -5.23 -2.73
C ILE A 976 -10.78 -5.79 -3.58
N LEU A 977 -10.48 -7.06 -3.37
CA LEU A 977 -9.40 -7.80 -4.02
C LEU A 977 -9.97 -8.69 -5.14
N PRO A 978 -9.68 -8.42 -6.42
CA PRO A 978 -9.98 -9.35 -7.50
C PRO A 978 -9.11 -10.60 -7.39
N VAL A 979 -9.70 -11.80 -7.55
CA VAL A 979 -8.99 -13.09 -7.50
C VAL A 979 -9.23 -13.96 -8.73
N PRO A 980 -8.27 -14.85 -9.09
CA PRO A 980 -8.45 -15.81 -10.19
C PRO A 980 -9.62 -16.78 -9.95
N ASP A 981 -10.19 -17.30 -11.02
CA ASP A 981 -11.26 -18.31 -10.97
C ASP A 981 -10.84 -19.59 -10.22
N ASP A 982 -9.59 -20.04 -10.41
CA ASP A 982 -9.03 -21.22 -9.73
C ASP A 982 -8.95 -21.02 -8.20
N VAL A 983 -8.66 -19.80 -7.76
CA VAL A 983 -8.66 -19.44 -6.33
C VAL A 983 -10.08 -19.33 -5.80
N TYR A 984 -10.96 -18.64 -6.53
CA TYR A 984 -12.34 -18.41 -6.12
C TYR A 984 -13.14 -19.72 -6.02
N SER A 985 -12.89 -20.68 -6.91
CA SER A 985 -13.53 -22.01 -6.90
C SER A 985 -13.04 -22.93 -5.79
N LEU A 986 -11.94 -22.59 -5.11
CA LEU A 986 -11.41 -23.30 -3.94
C LEU A 986 -11.80 -22.64 -2.60
N LEU A 987 -12.56 -21.54 -2.63
CA LEU A 987 -13.08 -20.93 -1.41
C LEU A 987 -14.28 -21.74 -0.87
N PRO A 988 -14.31 -22.08 0.43
CA PRO A 988 -15.44 -22.77 1.08
C PRO A 988 -16.65 -21.83 1.28
N LEU A 989 -17.28 -21.41 0.18
CA LEU A 989 -18.44 -20.53 0.17
C LEU A 989 -19.74 -21.34 0.36
N PRO A 990 -20.66 -20.94 1.26
CA PRO A 990 -21.97 -21.58 1.40
C PRO A 990 -22.80 -21.47 0.11
N GLN A 991 -23.42 -22.57 -0.30
CA GLN A 991 -24.23 -22.63 -1.55
C GLN A 991 -25.47 -21.72 -1.56
N SER A 992 -25.85 -21.16 -0.40
CA SER A 992 -27.12 -20.46 -0.19
C SER A 992 -27.04 -18.93 -0.31
N SER A 993 -25.86 -18.32 -0.43
CA SER A 993 -25.73 -16.86 -0.53
C SER A 993 -24.61 -16.42 -1.49
N ARG A 994 -24.86 -15.35 -2.25
CA ARG A 994 -23.84 -14.68 -3.08
C ARG A 994 -22.97 -13.73 -2.24
N GLN A 995 -22.49 -14.18 -1.09
CA GLN A 995 -21.67 -13.36 -0.20
C GLN A 995 -20.20 -13.43 -0.64
N ASN A 996 -19.60 -12.26 -0.81
CA ASN A 996 -18.16 -12.13 -1.01
C ASN A 996 -17.44 -12.47 0.29
N LEU A 997 -16.29 -13.14 0.22
CA LEU A 997 -15.52 -13.48 1.42
C LEU A 997 -14.87 -12.21 1.99
N THR A 998 -15.15 -11.91 3.25
CA THR A 998 -14.54 -10.80 4.01
C THR A 998 -13.56 -11.30 5.06
N PHE A 999 -12.40 -10.65 5.20
CA PHE A 999 -11.41 -10.95 6.26
C PHE A 999 -10.64 -9.68 6.65
N ASN A 1000 -10.08 -9.65 7.87
CA ASN A 1000 -9.09 -8.64 8.29
C ASN A 1000 -7.71 -9.31 8.37
N VAL A 1001 -6.65 -8.51 8.44
CA VAL A 1001 -5.27 -9.00 8.67
C VAL A 1001 -4.90 -8.89 10.14
N THR A 1002 -3.96 -9.70 10.61
CA THR A 1002 -3.30 -9.51 11.92
C THR A 1002 -1.88 -8.96 11.71
N PRO A 1003 -1.65 -7.64 11.83
CA PRO A 1003 -0.32 -7.05 11.68
C PRO A 1003 0.51 -7.26 12.95
N ILE A 1004 1.76 -7.70 12.77
CA ILE A 1004 2.79 -7.73 13.82
C ILE A 1004 4.04 -6.98 13.31
N PHE A 1005 4.68 -6.25 14.21
CA PHE A 1005 5.86 -5.43 13.95
C PHE A 1005 7.00 -5.83 14.89
N PHE A 1006 8.13 -6.24 14.33
CA PHE A 1006 9.37 -6.46 15.10
C PHE A 1006 10.48 -5.57 14.54
N ASN A 1007 11.07 -4.74 15.40
CA ASN A 1007 12.17 -3.85 15.03
C ASN A 1007 13.42 -4.09 15.88
N VAL A 1008 14.56 -4.23 15.20
CA VAL A 1008 15.89 -4.26 15.82
C VAL A 1008 16.80 -3.35 14.99
N GLY A 1009 17.34 -2.30 15.58
CA GLY A 1009 18.22 -1.38 14.87
C GLY A 1009 19.54 -2.02 14.42
N VAL A 1010 19.79 -2.05 13.11
CA VAL A 1010 21.01 -2.65 12.53
C VAL A 1010 21.84 -1.60 11.76
N ASN A 1011 22.40 -0.64 12.49
CA ASN A 1011 23.35 0.38 12.01
C ASN A 1011 24.24 0.88 13.18
N GLU A 1012 25.05 1.90 12.94
CA GLU A 1012 25.89 2.59 13.93
C GLU A 1012 25.05 3.31 15.01
N LEU A 1013 23.98 3.99 14.60
CA LEU A 1013 23.10 4.75 15.48
C LEU A 1013 22.36 3.87 16.50
N ALA A 1014 22.13 2.60 16.18
CA ALA A 1014 21.58 1.62 17.11
C ALA A 1014 22.55 1.29 18.26
N SER A 1015 23.86 1.21 18.00
CA SER A 1015 24.84 1.07 19.09
C SER A 1015 24.87 2.30 20.00
N ILE A 1016 24.63 3.49 19.46
CA ILE A 1016 24.47 4.71 20.26
C ILE A 1016 23.17 4.64 21.08
N ALA A 1017 22.05 4.20 20.48
CA ALA A 1017 20.77 4.01 21.17
C ALA A 1017 20.89 3.08 22.39
N GLU A 1018 21.57 1.95 22.21
CA GLU A 1018 21.84 0.92 23.22
C GLU A 1018 22.79 1.45 24.30
N SER A 1019 23.89 2.11 23.92
CA SER A 1019 24.85 2.70 24.86
C SER A 1019 24.25 3.82 25.72
N LEU A 1020 23.17 4.45 25.27
CA LEU A 1020 22.42 5.47 26.01
C LEU A 1020 21.20 4.89 26.76
N GLY A 1021 20.94 3.57 26.66
CA GLY A 1021 19.79 2.91 27.30
C GLY A 1021 18.41 3.39 26.80
N THR A 1022 18.35 3.96 25.59
CA THR A 1022 17.16 4.62 25.02
C THR A 1022 16.20 3.66 24.33
N THR A 1023 16.60 2.41 24.10
CA THR A 1023 15.87 1.39 23.33
C THR A 1023 14.61 0.82 23.98
N LYS A 1024 14.32 1.17 25.24
CA LYS A 1024 13.18 0.66 26.02
C LYS A 1024 11.81 0.72 25.29
N PRO A 1025 11.46 1.75 24.49
CA PRO A 1025 10.20 1.77 23.75
C PRO A 1025 10.16 0.77 22.57
N GLN A 1026 11.30 0.52 21.93
CA GLN A 1026 11.46 -0.54 20.92
C GLN A 1026 11.35 -1.92 21.57
N GLU A 1027 11.99 -2.13 22.72
CA GLU A 1027 11.91 -3.36 23.51
C GLU A 1027 10.46 -3.65 23.92
N LYS A 1028 9.76 -2.67 24.48
CA LYS A 1028 8.34 -2.79 24.82
C LYS A 1028 7.49 -3.12 23.60
N SER A 1029 7.67 -2.41 22.48
CA SER A 1029 6.90 -2.67 21.25
C SER A 1029 7.12 -4.09 20.71
N ASN A 1030 8.33 -4.65 20.84
CA ASN A 1030 8.61 -6.05 20.50
C ASN A 1030 7.91 -7.03 21.47
N ILE A 1031 7.74 -6.69 22.76
CA ILE A 1031 6.94 -7.48 23.71
C ILE A 1031 5.45 -7.42 23.35
N ASP A 1032 4.89 -6.22 23.16
CA ASP A 1032 3.48 -6.01 22.81
C ASP A 1032 3.11 -6.77 21.51
N ASN A 1033 4.03 -6.80 20.53
CA ASN A 1033 3.85 -7.56 19.29
C ASN A 1033 4.08 -9.08 19.43
N PHE A 1034 4.89 -9.53 20.40
CA PHE A 1034 4.99 -10.95 20.74
C PHE A 1034 3.68 -11.47 21.34
N ASP A 1035 3.04 -10.72 22.24
CA ASP A 1035 1.79 -11.18 22.85
C ASP A 1035 0.65 -11.24 21.82
N ARG A 1036 0.58 -10.29 20.87
CA ARG A 1036 -0.31 -10.38 19.70
C ARG A 1036 -0.01 -11.60 18.81
N LEU A 1037 1.27 -11.86 18.52
CA LEU A 1037 1.69 -13.05 17.76
C LEU A 1037 1.30 -14.35 18.49
N ASN A 1038 1.46 -14.38 19.82
CA ASN A 1038 1.10 -15.51 20.65
C ASN A 1038 -0.41 -15.74 20.70
N GLU A 1039 -1.22 -14.68 20.75
CA GLU A 1039 -2.68 -14.81 20.66
C GLU A 1039 -3.10 -15.37 19.29
N TYR A 1040 -2.55 -14.85 18.19
CA TYR A 1040 -2.80 -15.40 16.85
C TYR A 1040 -2.37 -16.87 16.77
N TYR A 1041 -1.20 -17.23 17.30
CA TYR A 1041 -0.73 -18.61 17.35
C TYR A 1041 -1.67 -19.54 18.15
N LEU A 1042 -2.20 -19.08 19.28
CA LEU A 1042 -3.20 -19.83 20.07
C LEU A 1042 -4.54 -19.99 19.32
N ARG A 1043 -4.92 -19.05 18.45
CA ARG A 1043 -6.06 -19.17 17.54
C ARG A 1043 -5.75 -20.14 16.39
N PHE A 1044 -4.59 -20.00 15.76
CA PHE A 1044 -4.08 -20.87 14.68
C PHE A 1044 -3.99 -22.34 15.09
N LYS A 1045 -3.46 -22.63 16.28
CA LYS A 1045 -3.34 -23.99 16.82
C LYS A 1045 -4.69 -24.72 16.91
N LYS A 1046 -5.79 -24.00 17.16
CA LYS A 1046 -7.15 -24.59 17.24
C LYS A 1046 -7.69 -25.09 15.89
N LEU A 1047 -7.09 -24.71 14.77
CA LEU A 1047 -7.46 -25.23 13.45
C LEU A 1047 -7.03 -26.68 13.20
N ASN A 1048 -6.18 -27.26 14.07
CA ASN A 1048 -5.66 -28.64 13.95
C ASN A 1048 -5.06 -28.96 12.57
N LEU A 1049 -4.43 -27.97 11.95
CA LEU A 1049 -3.78 -28.09 10.64
C LEU A 1049 -2.62 -29.10 10.68
N PRO A 1050 -2.40 -29.89 9.61
CA PRO A 1050 -1.22 -30.72 9.47
C PRO A 1050 0.01 -29.84 9.15
N THR A 1051 0.59 -29.21 10.18
CA THR A 1051 1.80 -28.38 10.05
C THR A 1051 3.07 -29.19 9.82
N ASP A 1052 3.05 -30.48 10.17
CA ASP A 1052 4.24 -31.33 10.20
C ASP A 1052 4.30 -32.20 8.95
N THR A 1053 5.27 -31.93 8.08
CA THR A 1053 5.52 -32.70 6.86
C THR A 1053 6.18 -34.05 7.17
N ASN A 1054 5.41 -34.97 7.75
CA ASN A 1054 5.79 -36.38 7.98
C ASN A 1054 5.82 -37.19 6.66
N SER A 1055 6.62 -36.70 5.70
CA SER A 1055 6.71 -37.21 4.33
C SER A 1055 8.04 -37.89 4.02
N SER A 1056 8.59 -38.63 4.98
CA SER A 1056 9.39 -39.84 4.69
C SER A 1056 9.31 -40.81 5.87
N ARG A 1057 8.99 -42.08 5.59
CA ARG A 1057 9.14 -43.18 6.56
C ARG A 1057 10.54 -43.81 6.55
N LEU A 1058 11.48 -43.22 5.82
CA LEU A 1058 12.91 -43.50 5.92
C LEU A 1058 13.66 -42.18 6.16
N SER A 1059 14.00 -41.91 7.41
CA SER A 1059 14.84 -40.79 7.84
C SER A 1059 15.87 -41.29 8.85
N VAL A 1060 16.90 -41.97 8.34
CA VAL A 1060 18.11 -42.29 9.12
C VAL A 1060 18.89 -41.00 9.33
N SER A 1061 19.69 -40.96 10.41
CA SER A 1061 20.43 -39.79 10.94
C SER A 1061 19.58 -38.73 11.66
N LYS A 1062 19.84 -38.61 12.97
CA LYS A 1062 19.47 -37.44 13.78
C LYS A 1062 20.56 -36.40 13.53
N LEU A 1063 20.23 -35.16 13.13
CA LEU A 1063 21.16 -34.01 13.26
C LEU A 1063 20.48 -32.64 13.10
N THR A 1064 19.51 -32.50 12.17
CA THR A 1064 18.69 -31.26 12.07
C THR A 1064 17.40 -31.40 12.87
N VAL A 1065 17.25 -30.62 13.94
CA VAL A 1065 16.02 -30.59 14.74
C VAL A 1065 14.92 -29.87 13.96
N ASN A 1066 13.87 -30.60 13.58
CA ASN A 1066 12.60 -30.00 13.14
C ASN A 1066 11.90 -29.37 14.35
N GLN A 1067 12.36 -28.18 14.73
CA GLN A 1067 11.86 -27.44 15.89
C GLN A 1067 10.36 -27.15 15.72
N SER A 1068 9.57 -27.45 16.75
CA SER A 1068 8.12 -27.29 16.68
C SER A 1068 7.73 -25.82 16.75
N LEU A 1069 6.51 -25.50 16.31
CA LEU A 1069 5.98 -24.14 16.42
C LEU A 1069 5.85 -23.68 17.89
N VAL A 1070 5.68 -24.62 18.84
CA VAL A 1070 5.73 -24.34 20.29
C VAL A 1070 7.13 -23.87 20.70
N ASP A 1071 8.16 -24.61 20.28
CA ASP A 1071 9.55 -24.36 20.66
C ASP A 1071 10.07 -23.05 20.06
N MET A 1072 9.70 -22.74 18.80
CA MET A 1072 10.02 -21.45 18.19
C MET A 1072 9.33 -20.29 18.91
N MET A 1073 8.07 -20.42 19.33
CA MET A 1073 7.39 -19.41 20.14
C MET A 1073 8.08 -19.19 21.50
N MET A 1074 8.56 -20.25 22.16
CA MET A 1074 9.35 -20.15 23.39
C MET A 1074 10.73 -19.51 23.14
N ALA A 1075 11.41 -19.89 22.05
CA ALA A 1075 12.69 -19.31 21.66
C ALA A 1075 12.56 -17.81 21.37
N LEU A 1076 11.52 -17.38 20.66
CA LEU A 1076 11.25 -15.96 20.40
C LEU A 1076 10.98 -15.19 21.71
N LYS A 1077 10.18 -15.77 22.63
CA LYS A 1077 9.94 -15.16 23.95
C LYS A 1077 11.26 -14.93 24.69
N ASN A 1078 12.12 -15.96 24.73
CA ASN A 1078 13.42 -15.90 25.39
C ASN A 1078 14.35 -14.86 24.72
N SER A 1079 14.38 -14.78 23.39
CA SER A 1079 15.17 -13.79 22.65
C SER A 1079 14.72 -12.35 22.91
N ILE A 1080 13.41 -12.10 23.05
CA ILE A 1080 12.87 -10.76 23.35
C ILE A 1080 13.19 -10.32 24.78
N HIS A 1081 13.27 -11.25 25.74
CA HIS A 1081 13.66 -10.96 27.12
C HIS A 1081 15.19 -11.01 27.34
N SER A 1082 15.96 -11.36 26.30
CA SER A 1082 17.43 -11.44 26.34
C SER A 1082 18.05 -10.05 26.19
N LYS A 1083 18.95 -9.69 27.12
CA LYS A 1083 19.70 -8.42 27.12
C LYS A 1083 20.88 -8.40 26.12
N GLN A 1084 20.75 -9.07 24.98
CA GLN A 1084 21.77 -9.09 23.93
C GLN A 1084 21.66 -7.84 23.04
N PRO A 1085 22.75 -7.10 22.80
CA PRO A 1085 22.73 -5.95 21.90
C PRO A 1085 22.47 -6.41 20.46
N LYS A 1086 21.63 -5.66 19.74
CA LYS A 1086 21.14 -5.92 18.37
C LYS A 1086 20.73 -7.38 18.17
N ASN A 1087 19.89 -7.92 19.06
CA ASN A 1087 19.45 -9.31 18.99
C ASN A 1087 18.61 -9.60 17.73
N THR A 1088 19.29 -9.92 16.62
CA THR A 1088 18.67 -10.23 15.33
C THR A 1088 17.87 -11.53 15.33
N ASP A 1089 18.00 -12.37 16.37
CA ASP A 1089 17.30 -13.65 16.44
C ASP A 1089 15.80 -13.45 16.65
N ILE A 1090 15.40 -12.31 17.24
CA ILE A 1090 14.00 -11.84 17.28
C ILE A 1090 13.42 -11.79 15.85
N LEU A 1091 14.17 -11.26 14.89
CA LEU A 1091 13.77 -11.16 13.48
C LEU A 1091 13.80 -12.54 12.80
N GLN A 1092 14.89 -13.30 13.00
CA GLN A 1092 15.07 -14.62 12.38
C GLN A 1092 14.01 -15.63 12.84
N ILE A 1093 13.67 -15.68 14.14
CA ILE A 1093 12.70 -16.62 14.70
C ILE A 1093 11.27 -16.19 14.36
N SER A 1094 10.94 -14.89 14.47
CA SER A 1094 9.60 -14.39 14.06
C SER A 1094 9.33 -14.60 12.57
N SER A 1095 10.36 -14.49 11.71
CA SER A 1095 10.24 -14.84 10.28
C SER A 1095 9.85 -16.31 10.08
N GLN A 1096 10.49 -17.23 10.81
CA GLN A 1096 10.24 -18.68 10.72
C GLN A 1096 8.83 -19.04 11.21
N ILE A 1097 8.42 -18.48 12.34
CA ILE A 1097 7.05 -18.61 12.89
C ILE A 1097 6.02 -18.12 11.87
N CYS A 1098 6.22 -16.94 11.27
CA CYS A 1098 5.32 -16.39 10.26
C CYS A 1098 5.19 -17.31 9.03
N ARG A 1099 6.31 -17.81 8.48
CA ARG A 1099 6.31 -18.73 7.34
C ARG A 1099 5.63 -20.06 7.66
N ARG A 1100 5.86 -20.63 8.86
CA ARG A 1100 5.19 -21.87 9.32
C ARG A 1100 3.69 -21.69 9.50
N MET A 1101 3.22 -20.51 9.91
CA MET A 1101 1.79 -20.14 9.96
C MET A 1101 1.23 -19.58 8.64
N LYS A 1102 1.93 -19.77 7.51
CA LYS A 1102 1.53 -19.34 6.15
C LYS A 1102 1.28 -17.82 6.00
N GLY A 1103 1.83 -16.99 6.89
CA GLY A 1103 1.68 -15.55 6.86
C GLY A 1103 2.43 -14.84 5.73
N LEU A 1104 2.28 -13.53 5.67
CA LEU A 1104 2.97 -12.67 4.70
C LEU A 1104 4.21 -12.00 5.34
N ARG A 1105 5.33 -11.97 4.61
CA ARG A 1105 6.61 -11.40 5.08
C ARG A 1105 6.94 -10.07 4.41
N PHE A 1106 7.28 -9.07 5.23
CA PHE A 1106 7.67 -7.73 4.83
C PHE A 1106 8.99 -7.36 5.53
N THR A 1107 9.94 -6.79 4.80
CA THR A 1107 11.27 -6.42 5.33
C THR A 1107 11.59 -4.98 5.00
N SER A 1108 11.88 -4.18 6.02
CA SER A 1108 12.01 -2.72 5.92
C SER A 1108 13.26 -2.14 6.60
N CYS A 1109 13.69 -0.99 6.07
CA CYS A 1109 14.59 -0.03 6.70
C CYS A 1109 14.38 1.34 6.01
N LYS A 1110 15.07 2.39 6.49
CA LYS A 1110 14.99 3.78 5.99
C LYS A 1110 14.92 3.96 4.45
N SER A 1111 15.49 3.07 3.66
CA SER A 1111 15.50 3.12 2.18
C SER A 1111 15.16 1.80 1.48
N ALA A 1112 14.98 0.73 2.25
CA ALA A 1112 14.96 -0.67 1.80
C ALA A 1112 16.00 -1.09 0.73
N LYS A 1113 17.13 -0.38 0.63
CA LYS A 1113 18.22 -0.68 -0.31
C LYS A 1113 19.21 -1.65 0.35
N ASP A 1114 20.03 -1.13 1.27
CA ASP A 1114 21.26 -1.79 1.76
C ASP A 1114 20.99 -2.77 2.91
N ARG A 1115 20.60 -2.28 4.11
CA ARG A 1115 20.30 -3.12 5.30
C ARG A 1115 19.25 -4.21 4.99
N THR A 1116 18.22 -3.86 4.22
CA THR A 1116 17.17 -4.78 3.79
C THR A 1116 17.70 -5.85 2.82
N GLY A 1117 18.69 -5.52 1.98
CA GLY A 1117 19.41 -6.54 1.19
C GLY A 1117 20.20 -7.51 2.06
N MET A 1118 20.78 -7.04 3.17
CA MET A 1118 21.49 -7.90 4.13
C MET A 1118 20.54 -8.84 4.87
N SER A 1119 19.39 -8.35 5.37
CA SER A 1119 18.36 -9.19 5.99
C SER A 1119 17.78 -10.23 5.01
N ILE A 1120 17.31 -9.80 3.83
CA ILE A 1120 16.67 -10.68 2.85
C ILE A 1120 17.58 -11.84 2.44
N THR A 1121 18.86 -11.56 2.15
CA THR A 1121 19.83 -12.60 1.79
C THR A 1121 20.13 -13.55 2.96
N LEU A 1122 20.07 -13.07 4.20
CA LEU A 1122 20.20 -13.94 5.37
C LEU A 1122 18.94 -14.79 5.62
N GLU A 1123 17.73 -14.26 5.42
CA GLU A 1123 16.48 -15.06 5.49
C GLU A 1123 16.45 -16.14 4.40
N GLN A 1124 16.88 -15.82 3.18
CA GLN A 1124 17.02 -16.76 2.07
C GLN A 1124 18.00 -17.90 2.39
N ILE A 1125 19.21 -17.58 2.89
CA ILE A 1125 20.23 -18.58 3.22
C ILE A 1125 19.83 -19.42 4.45
N ASN A 1126 19.17 -18.83 5.45
CA ASN A 1126 18.61 -19.57 6.58
C ASN A 1126 17.51 -20.55 6.15
N ILE A 1127 16.70 -20.23 5.13
CA ILE A 1127 15.75 -21.17 4.52
C ILE A 1127 16.52 -22.31 3.82
N LEU A 1128 17.58 -22.00 3.07
CA LEU A 1128 18.38 -23.01 2.37
C LEU A 1128 19.07 -23.99 3.35
N ALA A 1129 19.60 -23.49 4.47
CA ALA A 1129 20.12 -24.32 5.55
C ALA A 1129 19.02 -25.15 6.23
N ASN A 1130 18.03 -24.48 6.84
CA ASN A 1130 17.07 -25.13 7.73
C ASN A 1130 16.01 -25.97 7.00
N GLU A 1131 15.72 -25.68 5.73
CA GLU A 1131 14.66 -26.35 4.96
C GLU A 1131 15.17 -27.18 3.77
N TYR A 1132 16.39 -26.96 3.28
CA TYR A 1132 16.94 -27.67 2.10
C TYR A 1132 18.31 -28.31 2.33
N HIS A 1133 18.80 -28.33 3.58
CA HIS A 1133 20.09 -28.92 3.95
C HIS A 1133 21.25 -28.40 3.08
N LEU A 1134 21.36 -27.08 2.92
CA LEU A 1134 22.60 -26.44 2.44
C LEU A 1134 23.78 -26.89 3.30
N SER A 1135 24.93 -27.18 2.68
CA SER A 1135 26.14 -27.56 3.42
C SER A 1135 26.60 -26.43 4.36
N GLU A 1136 26.89 -26.75 5.62
CA GLU A 1136 27.35 -25.77 6.62
C GLU A 1136 28.61 -25.02 6.14
N ASN A 1137 29.53 -25.75 5.48
CA ASN A 1137 30.74 -25.21 4.87
C ASN A 1137 30.48 -24.23 3.72
N GLU A 1138 29.28 -24.24 3.12
CA GLU A 1138 28.88 -23.29 2.08
C GLU A 1138 28.08 -22.09 2.60
N PHE A 1139 27.55 -22.12 3.83
CA PHE A 1139 26.61 -21.10 4.33
C PHE A 1139 27.08 -19.66 4.05
N ASN A 1140 28.30 -19.32 4.46
CA ASN A 1140 28.87 -17.99 4.24
C ASN A 1140 29.21 -17.73 2.76
N ARG A 1141 29.66 -18.75 2.01
CA ARG A 1141 30.00 -18.62 0.58
C ARG A 1141 28.77 -18.34 -0.27
N ALA A 1142 27.66 -19.03 0.00
CA ALA A 1142 26.37 -18.80 -0.64
C ALA A 1142 25.77 -17.44 -0.23
N LEU A 1143 25.88 -17.04 1.05
CA LEU A 1143 25.44 -15.72 1.52
C LEU A 1143 26.20 -14.58 0.84
N ASP A 1144 27.52 -14.68 0.74
CA ASP A 1144 28.35 -13.68 0.08
C ASP A 1144 28.13 -13.65 -1.43
N CYS A 1145 27.91 -14.81 -2.08
CA CYS A 1145 27.56 -14.92 -3.50
C CYS A 1145 26.19 -14.28 -3.82
N MET A 1146 25.13 -14.61 -3.06
CA MET A 1146 23.81 -13.96 -3.21
C MET A 1146 23.87 -12.46 -2.91
N ARG A 1147 24.78 -12.02 -2.04
CA ARG A 1147 25.01 -10.59 -1.81
C ARG A 1147 25.80 -9.95 -2.95
N SER A 1148 26.80 -10.60 -3.53
CA SER A 1148 27.69 -10.02 -4.54
C SER A 1148 27.00 -9.91 -5.91
N GLU A 1149 26.50 -11.01 -6.46
CA GLU A 1149 25.93 -11.04 -7.83
C GLU A 1149 24.40 -11.12 -7.87
N GLY A 1150 23.71 -11.22 -6.72
CA GLY A 1150 22.27 -11.44 -6.64
C GLY A 1150 21.37 -10.22 -6.90
N CYS A 1151 20.05 -10.42 -6.91
CA CYS A 1151 19.08 -9.39 -7.32
C CYS A 1151 19.11 -8.13 -6.42
N ARG A 1152 19.59 -8.26 -5.17
CA ARG A 1152 19.84 -7.13 -4.27
C ARG A 1152 20.98 -6.21 -4.73
N ARG A 1153 21.91 -6.70 -5.56
CA ARG A 1153 22.91 -5.90 -6.29
C ARG A 1153 22.22 -4.96 -7.26
N GLU A 1154 21.29 -5.47 -8.05
CA GLU A 1154 20.52 -4.69 -9.01
C GLU A 1154 19.58 -3.67 -8.34
N ASN A 1155 19.13 -3.94 -7.11
CA ASN A 1155 18.42 -2.91 -6.32
C ASN A 1155 19.31 -1.68 -6.05
N THR A 1156 20.62 -1.85 -5.81
CA THR A 1156 21.53 -0.71 -5.64
C THR A 1156 21.67 0.10 -6.93
N TRP A 1157 21.81 -0.56 -8.08
CA TRP A 1157 21.89 0.09 -9.38
C TRP A 1157 20.60 0.82 -9.76
N LYS A 1158 19.44 0.16 -9.65
CA LYS A 1158 18.13 0.77 -9.93
C LYS A 1158 17.82 2.01 -9.08
N ASN A 1159 18.42 2.14 -7.88
CA ASN A 1159 18.20 3.26 -6.98
C ASN A 1159 19.26 4.38 -7.10
N THR A 1160 20.53 4.04 -7.30
CA THR A 1160 21.67 4.98 -7.21
C THR A 1160 22.69 4.85 -8.36
N GLY A 1161 22.36 4.17 -9.46
CA GLY A 1161 23.22 4.04 -10.65
C GLY A 1161 24.48 3.18 -10.48
N VAL A 1162 24.82 2.79 -9.25
CA VAL A 1162 26.05 2.08 -8.89
C VAL A 1162 25.72 0.75 -8.20
N ARG A 1163 26.39 -0.32 -8.62
CA ARG A 1163 26.27 -1.69 -8.07
C ARG A 1163 27.00 -1.88 -6.72
N LYS A 1164 26.95 -0.89 -5.81
CA LYS A 1164 27.59 -0.93 -4.48
C LYS A 1164 26.60 -0.58 -3.36
N TYR A 1165 26.69 -1.29 -2.24
CA TYR A 1165 25.97 -0.93 -1.02
C TYR A 1165 26.57 0.33 -0.39
N ALA A 1166 25.71 1.25 0.05
CA ALA A 1166 26.11 2.53 0.65
C ALA A 1166 26.47 2.34 2.14
N PHE A 1167 27.59 1.67 2.38
CA PHE A 1167 28.22 1.52 3.70
C PHE A 1167 29.70 1.91 3.60
N ASN A 1168 30.16 2.73 4.56
CA ASN A 1168 31.59 2.97 4.77
C ASN A 1168 32.22 1.92 5.71
N SER A 1169 33.55 1.87 5.74
CA SER A 1169 34.29 0.84 6.50
C SER A 1169 34.02 0.86 8.01
N LEU A 1170 33.77 2.04 8.60
CA LEU A 1170 33.45 2.17 10.03
C LEU A 1170 32.04 1.67 10.35
N GLN A 1171 31.05 1.99 9.52
CA GLN A 1171 29.67 1.51 9.65
C GLN A 1171 29.62 -0.02 9.68
N ILE A 1172 30.39 -0.68 8.82
CA ILE A 1172 30.45 -2.15 8.72
C ILE A 1172 30.95 -2.81 10.02
N LEU A 1173 31.83 -2.15 10.78
CA LEU A 1173 32.27 -2.65 12.09
C LEU A 1173 31.12 -2.68 13.11
N THR A 1174 30.14 -1.78 12.98
CA THR A 1174 28.95 -1.72 13.87
C THR A 1174 27.83 -2.70 13.49
N LEU A 1175 27.90 -3.30 12.30
CA LEU A 1175 26.95 -4.32 11.84
C LEU A 1175 27.27 -5.69 12.48
N PRO A 1176 26.27 -6.48 12.91
CA PRO A 1176 26.44 -7.89 13.27
C PRO A 1176 27.13 -8.65 12.14
N LYS A 1177 27.97 -9.67 12.46
CA LYS A 1177 28.82 -10.35 11.46
C LYS A 1177 28.03 -10.84 10.22
N LEU A 1178 26.91 -11.52 10.44
CA LEU A 1178 26.04 -12.05 9.38
C LEU A 1178 25.30 -10.96 8.57
N TYR A 1179 25.32 -9.70 8.98
CA TYR A 1179 24.71 -8.55 8.28
C TYR A 1179 25.74 -7.72 7.49
N ARG A 1180 27.01 -8.14 7.42
CA ARG A 1180 28.06 -7.39 6.70
C ARG A 1180 28.02 -7.68 5.19
N PRO A 1181 28.22 -6.66 4.33
CA PRO A 1181 28.36 -6.85 2.89
C PRO A 1181 29.75 -7.43 2.53
N PRO A 1182 29.88 -8.24 1.46
CA PRO A 1182 31.16 -8.76 1.00
C PRO A 1182 32.14 -7.65 0.56
N THR A 1183 33.44 -7.87 0.78
CA THR A 1183 34.52 -6.93 0.45
C THR A 1183 34.54 -6.53 -1.02
N GLY A 1184 34.73 -5.22 -1.27
CA GLY A 1184 34.69 -4.63 -2.62
C GLY A 1184 33.28 -4.32 -3.14
N THR A 1185 32.24 -4.82 -2.47
CA THR A 1185 30.84 -4.67 -2.91
C THR A 1185 30.07 -3.54 -2.20
N TYR A 1186 30.78 -2.74 -1.41
CA TYR A 1186 30.29 -1.56 -0.69
C TYR A 1186 31.21 -0.35 -0.95
N GLY A 1187 30.78 0.83 -0.49
CA GLY A 1187 31.60 2.04 -0.47
C GLY A 1187 30.81 3.29 -0.13
N SER A 1188 31.49 4.44 -0.12
CA SER A 1188 30.90 5.77 0.02
C SER A 1188 30.12 6.18 -1.23
N ALA A 1189 28.89 5.68 -1.33
CA ALA A 1189 27.82 6.23 -2.15
C ALA A 1189 27.52 7.71 -1.83
N GLU A 1190 28.01 8.67 -2.61
CA GLU A 1190 27.41 10.02 -2.65
C GLU A 1190 25.93 9.87 -3.08
N THR A 1191 24.97 10.23 -2.21
CA THR A 1191 23.53 9.80 -2.29
C THR A 1191 22.52 10.68 -1.54
#